data_AF-A0A6G0T9H3-F1
#
_entry.id   AF-A0A6G0T9H3-F1
#
_cell.length_a   1.000
_cell.length_b   1.000
_cell.length_c   1.000
_cell.angle_alpha   90.00
_cell.angle_beta   90.00
_cell.angle_gamma   90.00
#
_symmetry.space_group_name_H-M   'P 1'
#
loop_
_entity.id
_entity.type
_entity.pdbx_description
1 polymer ?
#
loop_
_entity_poly.entity_id
_entity_poly.type
_entity_poly.pdbx_seq_one_letter_code
_entity_poly.pdbx_strand_id
1 'polypeptide(L)'
;MSSSFFPAQQIVRTGGRSNGSLLDAHLVQRTVFGEGFHPSTYGGTQHGGRSVVPTITGCTAQKCFLFVDSFAQEHHSIRQLFLTCVQQLEFYYHLRFSYDSSLQLMKTHDLANEEALYGHFHISQLDGLCDCVSLQFTLNRCLLVHFKVYLLKIVIDLVSLVSMGIPGLTSFINRNSTQYFENLKLKDTLVIIDGYALTNFLYRLYENQTSAFGGDYDIIAKVYIDFINLFTRCNVIPIFVFDGAYEQRKMETIMSRMSQRIQSYGQPIKTAECMPMFGSDVIFDILNDMDIPHVNCDFEADAEIVALAKLLNCPVISRDSDFYINTVPYIPLDKIIIDFNSNVKVINCQVYKVEKLLSEFGGLNVDYLPLVAALLGNDYIRPDTFSSLLRLNQGCFNCGLKLKRITEWLRKQQDIKSAILNMTYNLSRNSGYIENQINNIINDYKNINSKYLSFILQYKKMSTYQDQLRHLKSNEKSILPPWLEYHYRRGTVNAEVMTIITLKKIFFKVQIEDYEKSPYYEITFKIVEKINGLLFGKGDSIPSLGRKNGLNIGQYKIKRYITNPYVPLADLNKSELNYRKNIILNLVGIKKIDGVPKEWELFVLILIYWAVHTNNIKSKHMYALIVCAITFNVIKKIETDPKNEKTEDIKDKNIIKENITQVNKEDCIKAMSVLSNYFQIGQYNNKRLYYKIIHSFAQFQSCVYFLMILNSLLDFPFDQCRIENFYKGSFLYNICVQMENCDPEIFVSRKLFGNSDSLNNVYKSIINLINILLPVPKKRATATQSTSNCSKPKGIIFIIIHLILFK
;
A
#
# COMPACT_ATOMS: atom_id res chain seq x y z
N MET A 1 25.87 5.59 61.04
CA MET A 1 25.79 7.05 60.80
C MET A 1 24.87 7.23 59.58
N SER A 2 23.56 7.12 59.83
CA SER A 2 22.58 8.22 59.95
C SER A 2 21.93 8.50 58.58
N SER A 3 20.86 7.81 58.15
CA SER A 3 19.46 7.84 58.60
C SER A 3 18.80 9.23 58.54
N SER A 4 17.54 9.24 58.08
CA SER A 4 16.45 10.21 58.34
C SER A 4 16.16 11.29 57.28
N PHE A 5 14.92 11.69 56.96
CA PHE A 5 13.56 11.27 57.33
C PHE A 5 12.55 12.02 56.41
N PHE A 6 11.32 11.48 56.26
CA PHE A 6 10.12 12.19 55.78
C PHE A 6 9.65 13.28 56.77
N PRO A 7 8.66 14.11 56.39
CA PRO A 7 7.38 13.93 57.07
C PRO A 7 6.13 14.05 56.19
N ALA A 8 5.07 13.40 56.67
CA ALA A 8 3.68 13.50 56.25
C ALA A 8 2.85 14.17 57.36
N GLN A 9 1.77 14.90 57.02
CA GLN A 9 0.62 15.25 57.86
C GLN A 9 -0.64 15.35 56.96
N GLN A 10 -1.61 14.43 57.01
CA GLN A 10 -2.87 14.41 57.80
C GLN A 10 -3.73 15.70 57.67
N ILE A 11 -4.80 15.70 56.84
CA ILE A 11 -6.24 15.42 57.12
C ILE A 11 -6.88 16.31 58.20
N VAL A 12 -7.77 17.22 57.78
CA VAL A 12 -9.03 17.58 58.49
C VAL A 12 -10.13 17.89 57.46
N ARG A 13 -11.32 17.31 57.70
CA ARG A 13 -12.59 17.51 56.99
C ARG A 13 -13.33 18.74 57.50
N THR A 14 -13.99 19.50 56.63
CA THR A 14 -15.29 20.16 56.91
C THR A 14 -16.12 20.22 55.63
N GLY A 15 -17.36 19.73 55.70
CA GLY A 15 -18.31 19.70 54.59
C GLY A 15 -19.19 20.95 54.49
N GLY A 16 -19.82 21.11 53.33
CA GLY A 16 -20.88 22.09 53.07
C GLY A 16 -21.32 22.07 51.61
N ARG A 17 -22.60 21.77 51.37
CA ARG A 17 -23.36 21.68 50.10
C ARG A 17 -23.25 23.00 49.29
N SER A 18 -23.46 23.12 47.97
CA SER A 18 -24.53 22.59 47.09
C SER A 18 -24.30 23.05 45.63
N ASN A 19 -24.80 22.26 44.66
CA ASN A 19 -25.24 22.59 43.28
C ASN A 19 -24.19 23.14 42.28
N GLY A 20 -24.03 22.66 41.04
CA GLY A 20 -24.72 21.66 40.24
C GLY A 20 -24.18 21.67 38.80
N SER A 21 -24.40 20.56 38.07
CA SER A 21 -24.26 20.34 36.61
C SER A 21 -22.85 20.45 35.98
N LEU A 22 -22.37 19.60 35.06
CA LEU A 22 -22.96 18.50 34.31
C LEU A 22 -21.82 17.57 33.81
N LEU A 23 -21.91 16.29 34.21
CA LEU A 23 -21.49 15.03 33.57
C LEU A 23 -20.37 15.00 32.50
N ASP A 24 -19.22 14.43 32.89
CA ASP A 24 -18.59 13.31 32.20
C ASP A 24 -19.35 12.01 32.54
N ALA A 25 -19.49 11.08 31.58
CA ALA A 25 -18.84 9.76 31.63
C ALA A 25 -19.56 8.61 30.88
N HIS A 26 -18.71 7.74 30.33
CA HIS A 26 -18.77 6.27 30.34
C HIS A 26 -19.52 5.46 29.24
N LEU A 27 -18.70 4.72 28.50
CA LEU A 27 -18.76 3.25 28.30
C LEU A 27 -19.67 2.51 29.30
N VAL A 28 -20.60 1.67 28.84
CA VAL A 28 -20.84 0.29 29.32
C VAL A 28 -21.62 -0.52 28.26
N GLN A 29 -21.22 -1.79 28.16
CA GLN A 29 -21.81 -2.98 27.53
C GLN A 29 -23.36 -3.06 27.45
N ARG A 30 -23.86 -3.83 26.47
CA ARG A 30 -25.03 -4.71 26.67
C ARG A 30 -24.89 -6.05 25.94
N THR A 31 -25.21 -7.09 26.69
CA THR A 31 -25.36 -8.50 26.33
C THR A 31 -26.83 -8.89 26.50
N VAL A 32 -27.28 -9.88 25.72
CA VAL A 32 -28.44 -10.79 25.91
C VAL A 32 -29.87 -10.21 25.77
N PHE A 33 -30.58 -10.72 24.76
CA PHE A 33 -31.93 -11.29 24.92
C PHE A 33 -32.00 -12.59 24.12
N GLY A 34 -32.47 -13.65 24.76
CA GLY A 34 -32.84 -14.90 24.12
C GLY A 34 -34.35 -15.07 24.15
N GLU A 35 -34.91 -15.60 23.08
CA GLU A 35 -36.22 -16.25 23.06
C GLU A 35 -36.14 -17.45 22.10
N GLY A 36 -36.59 -18.61 22.58
CA GLY A 36 -36.61 -19.86 21.83
C GLY A 36 -37.97 -20.12 21.21
N PHE A 37 -38.01 -20.91 20.14
CA PHE A 37 -39.18 -21.68 19.73
C PHE A 37 -38.75 -22.97 19.01
N HIS A 38 -39.33 -24.09 19.44
CA HIS A 38 -39.27 -25.43 18.86
C HIS A 38 -40.60 -25.71 18.07
N PRO A 39 -40.77 -26.83 17.34
CA PRO A 39 -41.17 -26.82 15.93
C PRO A 39 -42.58 -27.40 15.68
N SER A 40 -43.14 -27.16 14.49
CA SER A 40 -44.33 -27.87 14.00
C SER A 40 -44.18 -28.40 12.57
N THR A 41 -44.49 -29.68 12.46
CA THR A 41 -44.58 -30.64 11.34
C THR A 41 -45.72 -30.38 10.33
N TYR A 42 -45.57 -30.84 9.08
CA TYR A 42 -46.55 -31.48 8.13
C TYR A 42 -45.78 -31.68 6.78
N GLY A 43 -45.61 -32.85 6.12
CA GLY A 43 -46.54 -33.89 5.63
C GLY A 43 -47.26 -33.40 4.34
N GLY A 44 -47.22 -33.94 3.12
CA GLY A 44 -46.61 -35.12 2.47
C GLY A 44 -47.07 -35.22 0.98
N THR A 45 -46.30 -35.99 0.17
CA THR A 45 -46.63 -36.86 -1.00
C THR A 45 -47.19 -36.38 -2.37
N GLN A 46 -46.39 -36.72 -3.43
CA GLN A 46 -46.66 -37.45 -4.71
C GLN A 46 -47.67 -36.88 -5.75
N HIS A 47 -47.59 -37.03 -7.09
CA HIS A 47 -46.85 -37.86 -8.09
C HIS A 47 -46.87 -37.13 -9.47
N GLY A 48 -45.87 -37.27 -10.35
CA GLY A 48 -46.03 -38.00 -11.64
C GLY A 48 -45.50 -37.18 -12.83
N GLY A 49 -44.66 -37.77 -13.70
CA GLY A 49 -43.78 -37.02 -14.63
C GLY A 49 -43.98 -37.22 -16.14
N ARG A 50 -43.11 -36.59 -16.94
CA ARG A 50 -42.42 -37.12 -18.14
C ARG A 50 -41.47 -36.06 -18.74
N SER A 51 -40.45 -36.53 -19.44
CA SER A 51 -39.21 -35.83 -19.79
C SER A 51 -39.29 -34.99 -21.08
N VAL A 52 -38.60 -33.84 -21.13
CA VAL A 52 -37.90 -33.30 -22.32
C VAL A 52 -36.73 -32.41 -21.83
N VAL A 53 -35.54 -32.58 -22.42
CA VAL A 53 -34.30 -31.79 -22.21
C VAL A 53 -33.78 -31.45 -23.63
N PRO A 54 -33.00 -30.37 -23.91
CA PRO A 54 -32.39 -29.36 -23.01
C PRO A 54 -32.65 -27.89 -23.39
N THR A 55 -32.54 -26.98 -22.42
CA THR A 55 -31.93 -25.67 -22.67
C THR A 55 -31.29 -25.13 -21.40
N ILE A 56 -29.98 -24.88 -21.49
CA ILE A 56 -29.10 -24.46 -20.40
C ILE A 56 -29.20 -22.94 -20.27
N THR A 57 -30.05 -22.44 -19.37
CA THR A 57 -30.01 -21.06 -18.83
C THR A 57 -31.00 -20.95 -17.65
N GLY A 58 -30.63 -21.40 -16.45
CA GLY A 58 -31.51 -21.27 -15.28
C GLY A 58 -30.89 -21.44 -13.89
N CYS A 59 -29.62 -21.85 -13.80
CA CYS A 59 -29.02 -22.23 -12.52
C CYS A 59 -28.55 -21.04 -11.64
N THR A 60 -28.57 -19.81 -12.16
CA THR A 60 -28.09 -18.61 -11.45
C THR A 60 -29.19 -17.89 -10.67
N ALA A 61 -30.43 -17.87 -11.16
CA ALA A 61 -31.53 -17.17 -10.49
C ALA A 61 -31.99 -17.88 -9.20
N GLN A 62 -32.05 -19.21 -9.22
CA GLN A 62 -32.50 -20.02 -8.08
C GLN A 62 -31.47 -20.08 -6.93
N LYS A 63 -30.18 -19.95 -7.26
CA LYS A 63 -29.09 -19.82 -6.27
C LYS A 63 -29.01 -18.42 -5.66
N CYS A 64 -29.32 -17.38 -6.41
CA CYS A 64 -29.46 -16.02 -5.88
C CYS A 64 -30.68 -15.91 -4.94
N PHE A 65 -31.79 -16.57 -5.27
CA PHE A 65 -33.00 -16.56 -4.43
C PHE A 65 -32.77 -17.17 -3.04
N LEU A 66 -32.10 -18.33 -2.98
CA LEU A 66 -31.77 -19.01 -1.71
C LEU A 66 -30.74 -18.26 -0.86
N PHE A 67 -29.83 -17.51 -1.49
CA PHE A 67 -28.84 -16.70 -0.78
C PHE A 67 -29.44 -15.40 -0.23
N VAL A 68 -30.38 -14.79 -0.98
CA VAL A 68 -31.09 -13.58 -0.59
C VAL A 68 -32.13 -13.86 0.49
N ASP A 69 -32.84 -15.00 0.44
CA ASP A 69 -33.80 -15.38 1.49
C ASP A 69 -33.12 -15.63 2.84
N SER A 70 -31.91 -16.20 2.84
CA SER A 70 -31.10 -16.40 4.05
C SER A 70 -30.59 -15.07 4.64
N PHE A 71 -30.28 -14.09 3.78
CA PHE A 71 -29.77 -12.77 4.17
C PHE A 71 -30.88 -11.77 4.56
N ALA A 72 -32.08 -11.92 4.00
CA ALA A 72 -33.24 -11.07 4.26
C ALA A 72 -33.93 -11.37 5.60
N GLN A 73 -33.65 -12.52 6.23
CA GLN A 73 -34.15 -12.84 7.57
C GLN A 73 -33.53 -11.96 8.68
N GLU A 74 -32.38 -11.33 8.44
CA GLU A 74 -31.67 -10.52 9.46
C GLU A 74 -31.96 -9.01 9.38
N HIS A 75 -32.59 -8.50 8.30
CA HIS A 75 -32.78 -7.06 8.09
C HIS A 75 -34.13 -6.68 7.48
N HIS A 76 -35.08 -6.30 8.34
CA HIS A 76 -36.47 -5.95 7.99
C HIS A 76 -36.59 -4.81 6.95
N SER A 77 -35.65 -3.87 6.92
CA SER A 77 -35.62 -2.73 5.99
C SER A 77 -35.26 -3.12 4.56
N ILE A 78 -34.44 -4.17 4.39
CA ILE A 78 -34.00 -4.68 3.08
C ILE A 78 -35.11 -5.52 2.43
N ARG A 79 -35.86 -6.27 3.24
CA ARG A 79 -37.03 -7.04 2.80
C ARG A 79 -38.13 -6.15 2.20
N GLN A 80 -38.39 -5.00 2.82
CA GLN A 80 -39.36 -4.02 2.31
C GLN A 80 -38.92 -3.42 0.95
N LEU A 81 -37.63 -3.08 0.81
CA LEU A 81 -37.10 -2.56 -0.46
C LEU A 81 -37.19 -3.61 -1.58
N PHE A 82 -36.88 -4.86 -1.27
CA PHE A 82 -36.94 -5.97 -2.23
C PHE A 82 -38.37 -6.30 -2.67
N LEU A 83 -39.32 -6.38 -1.72
CA LEU A 83 -40.74 -6.60 -2.03
C LEU A 83 -41.31 -5.47 -2.88
N THR A 84 -40.91 -4.22 -2.62
CA THR A 84 -41.31 -3.07 -3.43
C THR A 84 -40.78 -3.16 -4.86
N CYS A 85 -39.52 -3.59 -5.04
CA CYS A 85 -38.94 -3.81 -6.37
C CYS A 85 -39.61 -4.97 -7.14
N VAL A 86 -39.96 -6.06 -6.46
CA VAL A 86 -40.65 -7.20 -7.08
C VAL A 86 -42.06 -6.82 -7.51
N GLN A 87 -42.82 -6.10 -6.67
CA GLN A 87 -44.15 -5.59 -7.02
C GLN A 87 -44.12 -4.61 -8.22
N GLN A 88 -43.09 -3.76 -8.30
CA GLN A 88 -42.89 -2.86 -9.45
C GLN A 88 -42.53 -3.63 -10.74
N LEU A 89 -41.80 -4.74 -10.64
CA LEU A 89 -41.47 -5.61 -11.78
C LEU A 89 -42.68 -6.42 -12.27
N GLU A 90 -43.53 -6.91 -11.37
CA GLU A 90 -44.79 -7.58 -11.74
C GLU A 90 -45.77 -6.60 -12.40
N PHE A 91 -45.88 -5.37 -11.88
CA PHE A 91 -46.69 -4.30 -12.50
C PHE A 91 -46.20 -3.95 -13.91
N TYR A 92 -44.88 -3.91 -14.13
CA TYR A 92 -44.27 -3.68 -15.44
C TYR A 92 -44.52 -4.83 -16.43
N TYR A 93 -44.49 -6.08 -15.96
CA TYR A 93 -44.82 -7.24 -16.77
C TYR A 93 -46.29 -7.24 -17.20
N HIS A 94 -47.22 -6.86 -16.31
CA HIS A 94 -48.64 -6.70 -16.64
C HIS A 94 -48.90 -5.58 -17.64
N LEU A 95 -48.26 -4.41 -17.49
CA LEU A 95 -48.36 -3.30 -18.44
C LEU A 95 -47.85 -3.67 -19.84
N ARG A 96 -46.75 -4.43 -19.91
CA ARG A 96 -46.16 -4.88 -21.18
C ARG A 96 -47.02 -5.94 -21.87
N PHE A 97 -47.65 -6.83 -21.10
CA PHE A 97 -48.60 -7.81 -21.63
C PHE A 97 -49.87 -7.16 -22.19
N SER A 98 -50.39 -6.11 -21.51
CA SER A 98 -51.51 -5.32 -22.03
C SER A 98 -51.13 -4.56 -23.32
N TYR A 99 -49.92 -3.99 -23.39
CA TYR A 99 -49.44 -3.25 -24.56
C TYR A 99 -49.23 -4.15 -25.78
N ASP A 100 -48.64 -5.35 -25.61
CA ASP A 100 -48.44 -6.31 -26.69
C ASP A 100 -49.77 -6.91 -27.18
N SER A 101 -50.76 -7.07 -26.29
CA SER A 101 -52.12 -7.50 -26.66
C SER A 101 -52.85 -6.46 -27.50
N SER A 102 -52.70 -5.17 -27.17
CA SER A 102 -53.25 -4.05 -27.97
C SER A 102 -52.58 -3.91 -29.34
N LEU A 103 -51.27 -4.18 -29.41
CA LEU A 103 -50.49 -4.11 -30.66
C LEU A 103 -50.78 -5.30 -31.59
N GLN A 104 -51.18 -6.46 -31.06
CA GLN A 104 -51.66 -7.60 -31.86
C GLN A 104 -53.05 -7.36 -32.45
N LEU A 105 -53.95 -6.68 -31.71
CA LEU A 105 -55.28 -6.28 -32.20
C LEU A 105 -55.22 -5.22 -33.32
N MET A 106 -54.20 -4.35 -33.32
CA MET A 106 -53.98 -3.37 -34.40
C MET A 106 -53.40 -3.97 -35.69
N LYS A 107 -52.87 -5.21 -35.67
CA LYS A 107 -52.26 -5.85 -36.85
C LYS A 107 -53.21 -6.72 -37.67
N THR A 108 -54.47 -6.87 -37.25
CA THR A 108 -55.44 -7.79 -37.89
C THR A 108 -56.61 -7.12 -38.60
N HIS A 109 -56.60 -5.79 -38.81
CA HIS A 109 -57.58 -5.11 -39.66
C HIS A 109 -56.91 -4.37 -40.82
N ASP A 110 -57.35 -4.69 -42.03
CA ASP A 110 -56.85 -4.21 -43.31
C ASP A 110 -57.72 -3.07 -43.86
N LEU A 111 -57.04 -2.13 -44.52
CA LEU A 111 -57.49 -1.07 -45.44
C LEU A 111 -58.29 0.16 -44.96
N ALA A 112 -57.66 1.30 -45.28
CA ALA A 112 -58.22 2.52 -45.88
C ALA A 112 -58.79 3.63 -44.96
N ASN A 113 -58.39 4.85 -45.33
CA ASN A 113 -58.78 6.18 -44.82
C ASN A 113 -58.02 6.70 -43.59
N GLU A 114 -56.96 7.48 -43.88
CA GLU A 114 -56.59 8.63 -43.06
C GLU A 114 -57.72 9.68 -43.11
N GLU A 115 -57.90 10.41 -42.01
CA GLU A 115 -58.93 11.45 -41.78
C GLU A 115 -60.34 10.99 -41.39
N ALA A 116 -60.47 10.30 -40.26
CA ALA A 116 -61.55 10.56 -39.28
C ALA A 116 -61.41 9.67 -38.04
N LEU A 117 -60.43 9.93 -37.16
CA LEU A 117 -60.51 9.55 -35.73
C LEU A 117 -59.45 10.30 -34.90
N TYR A 118 -59.24 11.59 -35.21
CA TYR A 118 -58.85 12.57 -34.18
C TYR A 118 -60.12 12.94 -33.41
N GLY A 119 -60.44 12.12 -32.42
CA GLY A 119 -61.61 12.34 -31.57
C GLY A 119 -61.46 11.55 -30.28
N HIS A 120 -60.90 12.22 -29.27
CA HIS A 120 -60.60 11.72 -27.92
C HIS A 120 -59.25 11.03 -27.72
N PHE A 121 -58.18 11.81 -27.52
CA PHE A 121 -57.30 11.62 -26.36
C PHE A 121 -56.71 12.99 -25.97
N HIS A 122 -56.89 13.37 -24.70
CA HIS A 122 -56.44 14.64 -24.13
C HIS A 122 -54.90 14.76 -24.17
N ILE A 123 -54.40 15.90 -24.65
CA ILE A 123 -52.99 16.32 -24.72
C ILE A 123 -52.36 16.56 -23.32
N SER A 124 -52.99 16.12 -22.23
CA SER A 124 -52.44 16.23 -20.86
C SER A 124 -51.75 14.97 -20.34
N GLN A 125 -51.72 13.87 -21.11
CA GLN A 125 -51.06 12.61 -20.70
C GLN A 125 -49.71 12.33 -21.38
N LEU A 126 -49.32 13.10 -22.41
CA LEU A 126 -48.04 12.91 -23.11
C LEU A 126 -46.86 13.65 -22.44
N ASP A 127 -47.09 14.77 -21.77
CA ASP A 127 -46.03 15.49 -21.05
C ASP A 127 -45.54 14.70 -19.82
N GLY A 128 -46.42 13.95 -19.14
CA GLY A 128 -46.05 13.05 -18.06
C GLY A 128 -45.20 11.83 -18.50
N LEU A 129 -45.34 11.40 -19.75
CA LEU A 129 -44.58 10.28 -20.33
C LEU A 129 -43.15 10.67 -20.70
N CYS A 130 -42.92 11.92 -21.16
CA CYS A 130 -41.55 12.42 -21.39
C CYS A 130 -40.77 12.62 -20.09
N ASP A 131 -41.42 13.11 -19.03
CA ASP A 131 -40.79 13.25 -17.72
C ASP A 131 -40.51 11.89 -17.06
N CYS A 132 -41.40 10.90 -17.24
CA CYS A 132 -41.15 9.54 -16.77
C CYS A 132 -40.01 8.85 -17.54
N VAL A 133 -39.91 9.00 -18.87
CA VAL A 133 -38.81 8.41 -19.66
C VAL A 133 -37.46 9.09 -19.36
N SER A 134 -37.45 10.39 -19.08
CA SER A 134 -36.28 11.16 -18.61
C SER A 134 -35.82 10.74 -17.20
N LEU A 135 -36.75 10.63 -16.25
CA LEU A 135 -36.47 10.09 -14.91
C LEU A 135 -36.01 8.63 -15.00
N GLN A 136 -36.58 7.82 -15.89
CA GLN A 136 -36.32 6.39 -16.03
C GLN A 136 -35.00 6.09 -16.76
N PHE A 137 -34.52 6.95 -17.66
CA PHE A 137 -33.14 6.88 -18.17
C PHE A 137 -32.10 7.24 -17.09
N THR A 138 -32.44 8.20 -16.23
CA THR A 138 -31.58 8.66 -15.14
C THR A 138 -31.55 7.64 -13.99
N LEU A 139 -32.70 7.05 -13.65
CA LEU A 139 -32.84 5.95 -12.68
C LEU A 139 -32.24 4.64 -13.21
N ASN A 140 -32.42 4.27 -14.48
CA ASN A 140 -31.75 3.09 -15.05
C ASN A 140 -30.25 3.28 -15.14
N ARG A 141 -29.73 4.48 -15.43
CA ARG A 141 -28.28 4.76 -15.30
C ARG A 141 -27.82 4.71 -13.85
N CYS A 142 -28.57 5.28 -12.91
CA CYS A 142 -28.21 5.25 -11.48
C CYS A 142 -28.28 3.83 -10.90
N LEU A 143 -29.30 3.02 -11.23
CA LEU A 143 -29.44 1.63 -10.81
C LEU A 143 -28.42 0.74 -11.51
N LEU A 144 -28.12 0.91 -12.81
CA LEU A 144 -27.08 0.12 -13.48
C LEU A 144 -25.68 0.50 -12.97
N VAL A 145 -25.45 1.78 -12.63
CA VAL A 145 -24.21 2.23 -11.98
C VAL A 145 -24.15 1.73 -10.54
N HIS A 146 -25.22 1.81 -9.76
CA HIS A 146 -25.25 1.26 -8.40
C HIS A 146 -25.12 -0.25 -8.41
N PHE A 147 -25.76 -0.97 -9.31
CA PHE A 147 -25.68 -2.43 -9.43
C PHE A 147 -24.31 -2.85 -9.96
N LYS A 148 -23.69 -2.11 -10.90
CA LYS A 148 -22.28 -2.32 -11.28
C LYS A 148 -21.32 -1.98 -10.16
N VAL A 149 -21.56 -0.94 -9.37
CA VAL A 149 -20.76 -0.59 -8.20
C VAL A 149 -20.96 -1.62 -7.10
N TYR A 150 -22.15 -2.20 -6.94
CA TYR A 150 -22.45 -3.24 -5.96
C TYR A 150 -21.90 -4.60 -6.40
N LEU A 151 -21.98 -4.97 -7.68
CA LEU A 151 -21.30 -6.14 -8.24
C LEU A 151 -19.79 -5.96 -8.25
N LEU A 152 -19.28 -4.77 -8.55
CA LEU A 152 -17.86 -4.46 -8.44
C LEU A 152 -17.44 -4.45 -6.97
N LYS A 153 -18.30 -4.03 -6.03
CA LYS A 153 -18.04 -4.12 -4.60
C LYS A 153 -18.11 -5.56 -4.10
N ILE A 154 -19.03 -6.39 -4.59
CA ILE A 154 -19.07 -7.84 -4.31
C ILE A 154 -17.89 -8.55 -4.95
N VAL A 155 -17.48 -8.19 -6.17
CA VAL A 155 -16.27 -8.72 -6.82
C VAL A 155 -15.03 -8.20 -6.12
N ILE A 156 -14.99 -6.94 -5.69
CA ILE A 156 -13.91 -6.40 -4.86
C ILE A 156 -13.92 -7.08 -3.51
N ASP A 157 -15.04 -7.38 -2.87
CA ASP A 157 -15.13 -8.05 -1.58
C ASP A 157 -14.80 -9.56 -1.73
N LEU A 158 -15.19 -10.19 -2.85
CA LEU A 158 -14.81 -11.56 -3.25
C LEU A 158 -13.35 -11.68 -3.67
N VAL A 159 -12.74 -10.60 -4.17
CA VAL A 159 -11.31 -10.52 -4.50
C VAL A 159 -10.51 -9.94 -3.31
N SER A 160 -11.16 -9.26 -2.36
CA SER A 160 -10.60 -8.87 -1.04
C SER A 160 -10.59 -10.05 -0.08
N LEU A 161 -11.33 -11.12 -0.40
CA LEU A 161 -11.13 -12.48 0.13
C LEU A 161 -9.84 -13.15 -0.40
N VAL A 162 -9.05 -12.49 -1.26
CA VAL A 162 -7.61 -12.79 -1.40
C VAL A 162 -6.89 -12.16 -0.20
N SER A 163 -7.23 -12.65 1.00
CA SER A 163 -6.35 -12.57 2.15
C SER A 163 -5.09 -13.32 1.77
N MET A 164 -3.93 -12.69 1.92
CA MET A 164 -2.69 -13.46 2.05
C MET A 164 -2.83 -14.37 3.26
N GLY A 165 -2.41 -15.61 3.08
CA GLY A 165 -2.49 -16.67 4.07
C GLY A 165 -3.80 -17.45 4.12
N ILE A 166 -3.94 -18.31 5.12
CA ILE A 166 -5.02 -19.30 5.22
C ILE A 166 -6.39 -18.61 5.41
N PRO A 167 -7.34 -18.74 4.45
CA PRO A 167 -8.62 -18.04 4.50
C PRO A 167 -9.37 -18.30 5.81
N GLY A 168 -9.89 -17.24 6.42
CA GLY A 168 -10.74 -17.32 7.63
C GLY A 168 -10.06 -17.78 8.92
N LEU A 169 -8.76 -18.14 8.90
CA LEU A 169 -8.03 -18.63 10.07
C LEU A 169 -7.88 -17.55 11.14
N THR A 170 -7.42 -16.35 10.76
CA THR A 170 -7.28 -15.22 11.69
C THR A 170 -8.60 -14.90 12.39
N SER A 171 -9.70 -14.85 11.63
CA SER A 171 -11.04 -14.61 12.18
C SER A 171 -11.48 -15.72 13.14
N PHE A 172 -11.18 -16.98 12.83
CA PHE A 172 -11.50 -18.12 13.69
C PHE A 172 -10.73 -18.06 15.02
N ILE A 173 -9.41 -17.80 14.98
CA ILE A 173 -8.57 -17.69 16.17
C ILE A 173 -9.00 -16.49 17.04
N ASN A 174 -9.23 -15.33 16.42
CA ASN A 174 -9.63 -14.13 17.15
C ASN A 174 -10.99 -14.24 17.84
N ARG A 175 -11.98 -14.91 17.21
CA ARG A 175 -13.29 -15.19 17.83
C ARG A 175 -13.17 -16.02 19.11
N ASN A 176 -12.11 -16.80 19.24
CA ASN A 176 -11.86 -17.70 20.36
C ASN A 176 -10.58 -17.29 21.13
N SER A 177 -10.29 -15.97 21.20
CA SER A 177 -8.96 -15.51 21.65
C SER A 177 -8.59 -15.95 23.07
N THR A 178 -9.57 -16.05 23.99
CA THR A 178 -9.33 -16.50 25.38
C THR A 178 -8.84 -17.94 25.46
N GLN A 179 -9.13 -18.76 24.45
CA GLN A 179 -8.72 -20.16 24.36
C GLN A 179 -7.30 -20.27 23.79
N TYR A 180 -7.03 -19.56 22.69
CA TYR A 180 -5.81 -19.75 21.90
C TYR A 180 -4.63 -18.86 22.29
N PHE A 181 -4.85 -17.77 23.03
CA PHE A 181 -3.77 -16.87 23.42
C PHE A 181 -3.36 -17.00 24.89
N GLU A 182 -2.12 -16.66 25.19
CA GLU A 182 -1.56 -16.53 26.54
C GLU A 182 -1.05 -15.11 26.73
N ASN A 183 -1.21 -14.55 27.93
CA ASN A 183 -0.60 -13.27 28.24
C ASN A 183 0.91 -13.45 28.35
N LEU A 184 1.67 -12.60 27.66
CA LEU A 184 3.13 -12.59 27.65
C LEU A 184 3.65 -11.20 27.97
N LYS A 185 4.73 -11.15 28.77
CA LYS A 185 5.46 -9.93 29.10
C LYS A 185 6.80 -9.97 28.40
N LEU A 186 6.96 -9.18 27.34
CA LEU A 186 8.25 -9.08 26.64
C LEU A 186 9.19 -8.17 27.43
N LYS A 187 10.33 -8.75 27.80
CA LYS A 187 11.44 -8.09 28.48
C LYS A 187 12.67 -8.97 28.36
N ASP A 188 13.86 -8.37 28.24
CA ASP A 188 15.15 -9.09 28.28
C ASP A 188 15.22 -10.27 27.27
N THR A 189 14.71 -10.05 26.04
CA THR A 189 14.55 -11.11 25.01
C THR A 189 14.81 -10.59 23.60
N LEU A 190 14.98 -11.52 22.65
CA LEU A 190 14.90 -11.24 21.22
C LEU A 190 13.45 -11.36 20.74
N VAL A 191 13.14 -10.74 19.61
CA VAL A 191 11.93 -10.98 18.81
C VAL A 191 12.28 -10.87 17.33
N ILE A 192 11.66 -11.69 16.48
CA ILE A 192 11.71 -11.48 15.02
C ILE A 192 10.47 -10.71 14.60
N ILE A 193 10.65 -9.64 13.82
CA ILE A 193 9.56 -8.80 13.34
C ILE A 193 9.49 -8.87 11.81
N ASP A 194 8.31 -9.19 11.31
CA ASP A 194 7.95 -9.00 9.91
C ASP A 194 7.86 -7.49 9.61
N GLY A 195 8.84 -6.98 8.86
CA GLY A 195 9.05 -5.55 8.67
C GLY A 195 7.95 -4.86 7.87
N TYR A 196 7.49 -5.44 6.77
CA TYR A 196 6.42 -4.82 5.97
C TYR A 196 5.05 -4.99 6.61
N ALA A 197 4.79 -6.08 7.35
CA ALA A 197 3.57 -6.17 8.14
C ALA A 197 3.53 -5.09 9.22
N LEU A 198 4.65 -4.84 9.92
CA LEU A 198 4.74 -3.79 10.94
C LEU A 198 4.54 -2.40 10.33
N THR A 199 5.30 -2.03 9.29
CA THR A 199 5.21 -0.67 8.71
C THR A 199 3.79 -0.36 8.25
N ASN A 200 3.11 -1.33 7.61
CA ASN A 200 1.71 -1.20 7.23
C ASN A 200 0.77 -1.10 8.44
N PHE A 201 1.03 -1.85 9.52
CA PHE A 201 0.22 -1.80 10.74
C PHE A 201 0.35 -0.45 11.45
N LEU A 202 1.57 -0.01 11.73
CA LEU A 202 1.84 1.26 12.41
C LEU A 202 1.33 2.44 11.59
N TYR A 203 1.55 2.41 10.27
CA TYR A 203 1.02 3.44 9.40
C TYR A 203 -0.50 3.53 9.52
N ARG A 204 -1.24 2.42 9.40
CA ARG A 204 -2.72 2.45 9.54
C ARG A 204 -3.20 2.90 10.92
N LEU A 205 -2.43 2.63 11.98
CA LEU A 205 -2.77 3.00 13.35
C LEU A 205 -2.64 4.52 13.57
N TYR A 206 -1.63 5.14 12.96
CA TYR A 206 -1.29 6.56 13.18
C TYR A 206 -1.59 7.47 11.98
N GLU A 207 -2.10 6.91 10.88
CA GLU A 207 -2.42 7.68 9.68
C GLU A 207 -3.61 8.60 9.94
N ASN A 208 -3.36 9.89 9.74
CA ASN A 208 -4.34 10.95 9.96
C ASN A 208 -4.58 11.71 8.65
N GLN A 209 -5.01 11.01 7.60
CA GLN A 209 -5.29 11.56 6.27
C GLN A 209 -4.10 12.22 5.54
N THR A 210 -2.87 12.00 6.01
CA THR A 210 -1.65 12.57 5.41
C THR A 210 -1.35 11.99 4.02
N SER A 211 -1.83 10.78 3.74
CA SER A 211 -1.68 10.09 2.45
C SER A 211 -2.23 10.90 1.27
N ALA A 212 -3.30 11.66 1.50
CA ALA A 212 -3.93 12.51 0.50
C ALA A 212 -2.90 13.47 -0.12
N PHE A 213 -1.94 13.91 0.70
CA PHE A 213 -0.95 14.90 0.34
C PHE A 213 0.40 14.29 -0.03
N GLY A 214 0.45 12.97 -0.28
CA GLY A 214 1.68 12.24 -0.56
C GLY A 214 2.48 11.86 0.69
N GLY A 215 1.90 11.98 1.89
CA GLY A 215 2.48 11.52 3.15
C GLY A 215 3.29 12.57 3.92
N ASP A 216 3.21 12.46 5.25
CA ASP A 216 4.02 13.24 6.19
C ASP A 216 5.09 12.35 6.82
N TYR A 217 6.22 12.23 6.13
CA TYR A 217 7.27 11.28 6.49
C TYR A 217 7.94 11.57 7.84
N ASP A 218 7.94 12.82 8.29
CA ASP A 218 8.42 13.20 9.62
C ASP A 218 7.59 12.57 10.76
N ILE A 219 6.27 12.49 10.58
CA ILE A 219 5.37 11.84 11.53
C ILE A 219 5.58 10.32 11.49
N ILE A 220 5.68 9.74 10.30
CA ILE A 220 5.92 8.30 10.13
C ILE A 220 7.25 7.89 10.77
N ALA A 221 8.31 8.66 10.53
CA ALA A 221 9.63 8.43 11.12
C ALA A 221 9.56 8.45 12.65
N LYS A 222 8.88 9.44 13.23
CA LYS A 222 8.68 9.52 14.68
C LYS A 222 7.98 8.29 15.24
N VAL A 223 6.91 7.82 14.60
CA VAL A 223 6.18 6.60 15.03
C VAL A 223 7.09 5.37 15.03
N TYR A 224 7.94 5.21 14.02
CA TYR A 224 8.91 4.11 13.97
C TYR A 224 9.97 4.21 15.08
N ILE A 225 10.51 5.41 15.31
CA ILE A 225 11.46 5.67 16.40
C ILE A 225 10.83 5.35 17.76
N ASP A 226 9.61 5.83 18.01
CA ASP A 226 8.88 5.60 19.26
C ASP A 226 8.60 4.12 19.49
N PHE A 227 8.24 3.39 18.43
CA PHE A 227 8.07 1.93 18.47
C PHE A 227 9.37 1.19 18.79
N ILE A 228 10.48 1.54 18.14
CA ILE A 228 11.77 0.92 18.42
C ILE A 228 12.21 1.23 19.86
N ASN A 229 12.01 2.47 20.32
CA ASN A 229 12.33 2.89 21.69
C ASN A 229 11.50 2.16 22.75
N LEU A 230 10.24 1.83 22.46
CA LEU A 230 9.39 0.99 23.30
C LEU A 230 10.01 -0.40 23.52
N PHE A 231 10.64 -0.99 22.50
CA PHE A 231 11.30 -2.30 22.61
C PHE A 231 12.64 -2.19 23.33
N THR A 232 13.49 -1.24 22.93
CA THR A 232 14.83 -1.09 23.50
C THR A 232 14.81 -0.73 24.98
N ARG A 233 13.86 0.10 25.44
CA ARG A 233 13.71 0.44 26.88
C ARG A 233 13.34 -0.76 27.75
N CYS A 234 12.72 -1.78 27.16
CA CYS A 234 12.38 -3.06 27.82
C CYS A 234 13.50 -4.10 27.66
N ASN A 235 14.67 -3.70 27.15
CA ASN A 235 15.78 -4.59 26.81
C ASN A 235 15.33 -5.73 25.86
N VAL A 236 14.40 -5.42 24.97
CA VAL A 236 13.99 -6.31 23.88
C VAL A 236 14.75 -5.89 22.63
N ILE A 237 15.45 -6.83 22.00
CA ILE A 237 16.16 -6.58 20.74
C ILE A 237 15.27 -7.03 19.59
N PRO A 238 14.64 -6.09 18.84
CA PRO A 238 13.87 -6.46 17.67
C PRO A 238 14.80 -6.70 16.48
N ILE A 239 14.59 -7.83 15.80
CA ILE A 239 15.27 -8.17 14.55
C ILE A 239 14.25 -8.08 13.42
N PHE A 240 14.44 -7.14 12.51
CA PHE A 240 13.49 -6.91 11.42
C PHE A 240 13.88 -7.73 10.19
N VAL A 241 12.92 -8.42 9.60
CA VAL A 241 13.10 -9.17 8.36
C VAL A 241 12.08 -8.65 7.36
N PHE A 242 12.56 -8.22 6.20
CA PHE A 242 11.73 -7.63 5.15
C PHE A 242 11.73 -8.49 3.90
N ASP A 243 10.57 -8.56 3.23
CA ASP A 243 10.50 -9.12 1.87
C ASP A 243 11.45 -8.39 0.91
N GLY A 244 11.91 -9.14 -0.08
CA GLY A 244 12.80 -8.72 -1.14
C GLY A 244 12.10 -8.49 -2.47
N ALA A 245 12.70 -9.04 -3.52
CA ALA A 245 12.18 -8.95 -4.87
C ALA A 245 10.88 -9.72 -5.07
N TYR A 246 10.11 -9.28 -6.07
CA TYR A 246 8.99 -10.08 -6.54
C TYR A 246 9.45 -11.34 -7.25
N GLU A 247 8.68 -12.41 -7.05
CA GLU A 247 8.85 -13.66 -7.77
C GLU A 247 7.90 -13.77 -8.96
N GLN A 248 8.34 -14.42 -10.04
CA GLN A 248 7.54 -14.60 -11.25
C GLN A 248 6.22 -15.35 -10.99
N ARG A 249 6.15 -16.18 -9.94
CA ARG A 249 4.93 -16.87 -9.52
C ARG A 249 3.86 -15.93 -8.94
N LYS A 250 4.24 -14.80 -8.35
CA LYS A 250 3.32 -13.82 -7.72
C LYS A 250 2.86 -12.72 -8.67
N MET A 251 3.15 -12.82 -9.97
CA MET A 251 2.79 -11.79 -10.96
C MET A 251 1.30 -11.46 -11.01
N GLU A 252 0.43 -12.47 -10.97
CA GLU A 252 -1.03 -12.25 -10.98
C GLU A 252 -1.48 -11.46 -9.74
N THR A 253 -0.96 -11.83 -8.56
CA THR A 253 -1.22 -11.14 -7.29
C THR A 253 -0.75 -9.68 -7.33
N ILE A 254 0.45 -9.44 -7.87
CA ILE A 254 1.00 -8.07 -8.01
C ILE A 254 0.11 -7.23 -8.93
N MET A 255 -0.30 -7.78 -10.07
CA MET A 255 -1.18 -7.09 -11.03
C MET A 255 -2.56 -6.83 -10.44
N SER A 256 -3.13 -7.81 -9.72
CA SER A 256 -4.40 -7.67 -9.01
C SER A 256 -4.35 -6.55 -7.98
N ARG A 257 -3.31 -6.53 -7.12
CA ARG A 257 -3.11 -5.47 -6.10
C ARG A 257 -2.88 -4.10 -6.73
N MET A 258 -2.11 -4.03 -7.82
CA MET A 258 -1.92 -2.78 -8.55
C MET A 258 -3.25 -2.25 -9.08
N SER A 259 -4.08 -3.12 -9.65
CA SER A 259 -5.40 -2.76 -10.19
C SER A 259 -6.32 -2.26 -9.08
N GLN A 260 -6.37 -2.97 -7.95
CA GLN A 260 -7.14 -2.56 -6.77
C GLN A 260 -6.69 -1.20 -6.25
N ARG A 261 -5.37 -0.97 -6.11
CA ARG A 261 -4.83 0.32 -5.67
C ARG A 261 -5.17 1.45 -6.64
N ILE A 262 -5.05 1.21 -7.95
CA ILE A 262 -5.42 2.21 -8.98
C ILE A 262 -6.90 2.56 -8.88
N GLN A 263 -7.76 1.55 -8.73
CA GLN A 263 -9.20 1.76 -8.58
C GLN A 263 -9.53 2.53 -7.29
N SER A 264 -8.89 2.15 -6.17
CA SER A 264 -9.11 2.76 -4.85
C SER A 264 -8.61 4.21 -4.81
N TYR A 265 -7.36 4.46 -5.19
CA TYR A 265 -6.74 5.79 -5.11
C TYR A 265 -7.28 6.76 -6.17
N GLY A 266 -7.83 6.24 -7.26
CA GLY A 266 -8.52 7.03 -8.29
C GLY A 266 -9.94 7.46 -7.89
N GLN A 267 -10.51 6.93 -6.80
CA GLN A 267 -11.80 7.41 -6.29
C GLN A 267 -11.64 8.73 -5.51
N PRO A 268 -12.66 9.62 -5.56
CA PRO A 268 -12.65 10.82 -4.75
C PRO A 268 -12.71 10.50 -3.24
N ILE A 269 -11.70 10.97 -2.52
CA ILE A 269 -11.71 11.24 -1.07
C ILE A 269 -12.02 10.00 -0.20
N LYS A 270 -11.07 9.07 -0.16
CA LYS A 270 -10.76 8.22 1.02
C LYS A 270 -9.24 8.03 1.09
N THR A 271 -8.64 8.28 2.26
CA THR A 271 -7.18 8.47 2.39
C THR A 271 -6.51 7.46 3.33
N ALA A 272 -7.22 6.90 4.32
CA ALA A 272 -6.63 6.03 5.34
C ALA A 272 -6.03 4.69 4.85
N GLU A 273 -6.26 4.31 3.59
CA GLU A 273 -5.77 3.04 3.02
C GLU A 273 -4.56 3.21 2.08
N CYS A 274 -4.15 4.44 1.78
CA CYS A 274 -3.06 4.70 0.86
C CYS A 274 -1.70 4.80 1.58
N MET A 275 -0.82 3.82 1.38
CA MET A 275 0.58 3.91 1.80
C MET A 275 1.32 4.93 0.91
N PRO A 276 1.96 5.98 1.47
CA PRO A 276 2.73 6.96 0.71
C PRO A 276 3.99 6.33 0.11
N MET A 277 4.59 6.99 -0.89
CA MET A 277 5.65 6.41 -1.71
C MET A 277 6.81 5.81 -0.89
N PHE A 278 7.24 6.50 0.17
CA PHE A 278 8.35 6.08 1.04
C PHE A 278 7.88 5.60 2.42
N GLY A 279 6.58 5.43 2.66
CA GLY A 279 6.06 5.15 4.00
C GLY A 279 6.63 3.88 4.63
N SER A 280 6.89 2.86 3.82
CA SER A 280 7.57 1.62 4.24
C SER A 280 9.09 1.64 4.09
N ASP A 281 9.67 2.65 3.40
CA ASP A 281 11.10 2.72 3.10
C ASP A 281 11.87 3.54 4.16
N VAL A 282 11.25 4.57 4.75
CA VAL A 282 11.87 5.46 5.77
C VAL A 282 12.40 4.70 7.00
N ILE A 283 11.84 3.53 7.29
CA ILE A 283 12.27 2.71 8.43
C ILE A 283 13.74 2.26 8.30
N PHE A 284 14.26 2.04 7.09
CA PHE A 284 15.62 1.53 6.91
C PHE A 284 16.67 2.51 7.40
N ASP A 285 16.51 3.81 7.12
CA ASP A 285 17.42 4.85 7.61
C ASP A 285 17.44 4.85 9.15
N ILE A 286 16.26 4.76 9.78
CA ILE A 286 16.11 4.71 11.24
C ILE A 286 16.77 3.47 11.84
N LEU A 287 16.52 2.29 11.27
CA LEU A 287 17.12 1.04 11.74
C LEU A 287 18.65 1.07 11.62
N ASN A 288 19.17 1.66 10.54
CA ASN A 288 20.60 1.84 10.34
C ASN A 288 21.20 2.82 11.36
N ASP A 289 20.59 3.98 11.58
CA ASP A 289 21.04 5.00 12.54
C ASP A 289 21.08 4.45 13.98
N MET A 290 20.07 3.65 14.35
CA MET A 290 19.91 3.11 15.70
C MET A 290 20.63 1.77 15.93
N ASP A 291 21.38 1.28 14.93
CA ASP A 291 22.03 -0.04 14.90
C ASP A 291 21.07 -1.18 15.31
N ILE A 292 19.85 -1.16 14.76
CA ILE A 292 18.86 -2.21 14.99
C ILE A 292 19.09 -3.33 13.97
N PRO A 293 19.22 -4.60 14.41
CA PRO A 293 19.44 -5.71 13.49
C PRO A 293 18.29 -5.84 12.49
N HIS A 294 18.61 -5.82 11.20
CA HIS A 294 17.62 -6.00 10.14
C HIS A 294 18.23 -6.58 8.87
N VAL A 295 17.39 -7.18 8.04
CA VAL A 295 17.79 -7.73 6.73
C VAL A 295 16.65 -7.65 5.71
N ASN A 296 16.98 -7.25 4.48
CA ASN A 296 16.13 -7.50 3.31
C ASN A 296 16.43 -8.89 2.73
N CYS A 297 15.42 -9.73 2.66
CA CYS A 297 15.50 -11.03 1.99
C CYS A 297 15.66 -10.88 0.48
N ASP A 298 16.09 -11.94 -0.22
CA ASP A 298 16.14 -11.94 -1.69
C ASP A 298 14.75 -11.89 -2.31
N PHE A 299 13.80 -12.60 -1.69
CA PHE A 299 12.42 -12.76 -2.09
C PHE A 299 11.55 -12.73 -0.81
N GLU A 300 10.60 -13.65 -0.64
CA GLU A 300 9.73 -13.70 0.54
C GLU A 300 10.50 -13.96 1.85
N ALA A 301 10.07 -13.30 2.92
CA ALA A 301 10.71 -13.36 4.23
C ALA A 301 10.17 -14.48 5.14
N ASP A 302 8.97 -15.02 4.89
CA ASP A 302 8.24 -15.89 5.83
C ASP A 302 9.07 -17.09 6.33
N ALA A 303 9.68 -17.84 5.41
CA ALA A 303 10.51 -18.98 5.75
C ALA A 303 11.74 -18.59 6.59
N GLU A 304 12.32 -17.42 6.30
CA GLU A 304 13.52 -16.91 6.98
C GLU A 304 13.17 -16.32 8.35
N ILE A 305 12.00 -15.70 8.50
CA ILE A 305 11.44 -15.28 9.79
C ILE A 305 11.31 -16.48 10.72
N VAL A 306 10.73 -17.58 10.22
CA VAL A 306 10.57 -18.82 10.99
C VAL A 306 11.93 -19.44 11.33
N ALA A 307 12.84 -19.55 10.35
CA ALA A 307 14.17 -20.13 10.58
C ALA A 307 14.97 -19.34 11.63
N LEU A 308 14.99 -18.01 11.52
CA LEU A 308 15.65 -17.13 12.50
C LEU A 308 15.01 -17.24 13.88
N ALA A 309 13.68 -17.28 13.96
CA ALA A 309 12.97 -17.43 15.23
C ALA A 309 13.30 -18.76 15.95
N LYS A 310 13.40 -19.87 15.20
CA LYS A 310 13.84 -21.17 15.72
C LYS A 310 15.28 -21.13 16.21
N LEU A 311 16.21 -20.60 15.40
CA LEU A 311 17.63 -20.50 15.73
C LEU A 311 17.91 -19.65 16.98
N LEU A 312 17.18 -18.55 17.11
CA LEU A 312 17.34 -17.59 18.20
C LEU A 312 16.39 -17.87 19.38
N ASN A 313 15.57 -18.93 19.28
CA ASN A 313 14.57 -19.33 20.26
C ASN A 313 13.72 -18.14 20.77
N CYS A 314 13.10 -17.42 19.85
CA CYS A 314 12.36 -16.19 20.15
C CYS A 314 11.03 -16.11 19.38
N PRO A 315 10.05 -15.33 19.87
CA PRO A 315 8.76 -15.22 19.21
C PRO A 315 8.83 -14.38 17.93
N VAL A 316 7.91 -14.66 17.01
CA VAL A 316 7.65 -13.86 15.80
C VAL A 316 6.55 -12.84 16.07
N ILE A 317 6.72 -11.63 15.56
CA ILE A 317 5.72 -10.57 15.53
C ILE A 317 5.37 -10.28 14.06
N SER A 318 4.10 -10.46 13.69
CA SER A 318 3.59 -10.21 12.34
C SER A 318 2.07 -9.96 12.37
N ARG A 319 1.45 -9.78 11.20
CA ARG A 319 0.01 -9.91 10.98
C ARG A 319 -0.37 -11.04 10.02
N ASP A 320 0.59 -11.78 9.50
CA ASP A 320 0.28 -12.90 8.61
C ASP A 320 -0.39 -14.04 9.37
N SER A 321 -1.40 -14.64 8.74
CA SER A 321 -2.12 -15.78 9.28
C SER A 321 -1.33 -17.09 9.18
N ASP A 322 -0.32 -17.16 8.30
CA ASP A 322 0.46 -18.36 8.08
C ASP A 322 1.30 -18.74 9.32
N PHE A 323 1.66 -17.75 10.16
CA PHE A 323 2.34 -17.98 11.43
C PHE A 323 1.46 -18.69 12.48
N TYR A 324 0.13 -18.76 12.33
CA TYR A 324 -0.73 -19.58 13.20
C TYR A 324 -0.55 -21.08 12.98
N ILE A 325 -0.07 -21.48 11.79
CA ILE A 325 0.28 -22.86 11.46
C ILE A 325 1.81 -22.94 11.40
N ASN A 326 2.47 -22.60 12.49
CA ASN A 326 3.92 -22.76 12.64
C ASN A 326 4.27 -23.18 14.07
N THR A 327 5.45 -23.75 14.28
CA THR A 327 5.89 -24.20 15.60
C THR A 327 6.55 -23.11 16.42
N VAL A 328 6.78 -21.92 15.84
CA VAL A 328 7.33 -20.78 16.57
C VAL A 328 6.24 -20.02 17.33
N PRO A 329 6.52 -19.50 18.54
CA PRO A 329 5.55 -18.64 19.24
C PRO A 329 5.24 -17.40 18.41
N TYR A 330 3.96 -17.10 18.23
CA TYR A 330 3.49 -16.02 17.37
C TYR A 330 2.76 -14.95 18.17
N ILE A 331 3.16 -13.69 18.02
CA ILE A 331 2.54 -12.52 18.65
C ILE A 331 1.95 -11.65 17.53
N PRO A 332 0.63 -11.72 17.28
CA PRO A 332 0.01 -10.83 16.32
C PRO A 332 0.18 -9.37 16.75
N LEU A 333 0.43 -8.47 15.78
CA LEU A 333 0.70 -7.06 16.06
C LEU A 333 -0.44 -6.35 16.82
N ASP A 334 -1.70 -6.73 16.58
CA ASP A 334 -2.88 -6.21 17.28
C ASP A 334 -3.01 -6.72 18.72
N LYS A 335 -2.18 -7.69 19.13
CA LYS A 335 -2.10 -8.21 20.50
C LYS A 335 -1.00 -7.58 21.33
N ILE A 336 -0.28 -6.58 20.80
CA ILE A 336 0.73 -5.83 21.53
C ILE A 336 0.09 -4.57 22.10
N ILE A 337 0.26 -4.33 23.41
CA ILE A 337 -0.16 -3.08 24.04
C ILE A 337 0.90 -2.02 23.74
N ILE A 338 0.61 -1.15 22.77
CA ILE A 338 1.47 -0.05 22.37
C ILE A 338 1.15 1.18 23.22
N ASP A 339 2.02 1.47 24.18
CA ASP A 339 1.99 2.70 24.97
C ASP A 339 3.37 3.34 24.97
N PHE A 340 3.52 4.35 24.11
CA PHE A 340 4.77 5.10 23.97
C PHE A 340 5.08 5.96 25.21
N ASN A 341 4.07 6.37 25.98
CA ASN A 341 4.24 7.27 27.13
C ASN A 341 4.53 6.53 28.45
N SER A 342 4.26 5.23 28.50
CA SER A 342 4.50 4.43 29.70
C SER A 342 5.99 4.39 30.08
N ASN A 343 6.30 4.54 31.36
CA ASN A 343 7.65 4.29 31.89
C ASN A 343 7.87 2.83 32.31
N VAL A 344 6.90 1.95 32.03
CA VAL A 344 6.98 0.53 32.37
C VAL A 344 8.00 -0.15 31.44
N LYS A 345 9.00 -0.81 32.04
CA LYS A 345 10.05 -1.57 31.35
C LYS A 345 9.62 -2.99 30.95
N VAL A 346 8.37 -3.14 30.54
CA VAL A 346 7.78 -4.39 30.06
C VAL A 346 6.76 -4.05 28.97
N ILE A 347 6.73 -4.84 27.89
CA ILE A 347 5.66 -4.79 26.90
C ILE A 347 4.69 -5.93 27.18
N ASN A 348 3.45 -5.60 27.51
CA ASN A 348 2.40 -6.59 27.65
C ASN A 348 1.85 -6.94 26.26
N CYS A 349 1.71 -8.23 25.97
CA CYS A 349 1.13 -8.72 24.74
C CYS A 349 0.42 -10.06 24.95
N GLN A 350 -0.20 -10.59 23.91
CA GLN A 350 -0.69 -11.97 23.89
C GLN A 350 0.04 -12.80 22.84
N VAL A 351 0.47 -14.00 23.23
CA VAL A 351 1.19 -14.94 22.37
C VAL A 351 0.32 -16.15 22.05
N TYR A 352 0.42 -16.62 20.83
CA TYR A 352 -0.19 -17.84 20.32
C TYR A 352 0.88 -18.93 20.18
N LYS A 353 0.48 -20.16 20.47
CA LYS A 353 1.27 -21.38 20.30
C LYS A 353 0.39 -22.43 19.61
N VAL A 354 0.91 -23.05 18.56
CA VAL A 354 0.12 -23.98 17.72
C VAL A 354 -0.34 -25.21 18.48
N GLU A 355 0.38 -25.61 19.53
CA GLU A 355 0.05 -26.73 20.39
C GLU A 355 -1.35 -26.57 21.00
N LYS A 356 -1.76 -25.33 21.33
CA LYS A 356 -3.11 -25.04 21.81
C LYS A 356 -4.17 -25.36 20.76
N LEU A 357 -3.92 -24.99 19.51
CA LEU A 357 -4.83 -25.32 18.42
C LEU A 357 -4.96 -26.83 18.29
N LEU A 358 -3.84 -27.55 18.27
CA LEU A 358 -3.83 -29.00 18.12
C LEU A 358 -4.50 -29.72 19.30
N SER A 359 -4.32 -29.24 20.53
CA SER A 359 -4.97 -29.83 21.71
C SER A 359 -6.48 -29.68 21.68
N GLU A 360 -6.99 -28.52 21.25
CA GLU A 360 -8.43 -28.23 21.20
C GLU A 360 -9.16 -29.07 20.15
N PHE A 361 -8.46 -29.49 19.10
CA PHE A 361 -8.97 -30.44 18.12
C PHE A 361 -8.65 -31.91 18.46
N GLY A 362 -8.51 -32.20 19.75
CA GLY A 362 -8.37 -33.54 20.32
C GLY A 362 -6.97 -34.16 20.17
N GLY A 363 -5.94 -33.32 20.06
CA GLY A 363 -4.53 -33.69 20.11
C GLY A 363 -4.02 -34.29 18.80
N LEU A 364 -3.08 -33.60 18.14
CA LEU A 364 -2.35 -34.10 16.98
C LEU A 364 -0.86 -33.88 17.20
N ASN A 365 -0.01 -34.86 16.84
CA ASN A 365 1.43 -34.66 16.90
C ASN A 365 1.83 -33.51 15.95
N VAL A 366 2.63 -32.57 16.46
CA VAL A 366 3.13 -31.40 15.73
C VAL A 366 3.89 -31.77 14.44
N ASP A 367 4.42 -32.99 14.34
CA ASP A 367 5.06 -33.51 13.12
C ASP A 367 4.09 -33.56 11.92
N TYR A 368 2.78 -33.60 12.16
CA TYR A 368 1.75 -33.57 11.13
C TYR A 368 1.32 -32.15 10.73
N LEU A 369 1.84 -31.10 11.40
CA LEU A 369 1.50 -29.71 11.11
C LEU A 369 1.71 -29.30 9.65
N PRO A 370 2.79 -29.73 8.94
CA PRO A 370 2.93 -29.48 7.51
C PRO A 370 1.75 -30.00 6.68
N LEU A 371 1.19 -31.15 7.05
CA LEU A 371 0.02 -31.73 6.38
C LEU A 371 -1.26 -30.97 6.72
N VAL A 372 -1.37 -30.44 7.94
CA VAL A 372 -2.48 -29.54 8.32
C VAL A 372 -2.45 -28.30 7.44
N ALA A 373 -1.28 -27.67 7.25
CA ALA A 373 -1.10 -26.52 6.37
C ALA A 373 -1.51 -26.83 4.93
N ALA A 374 -1.03 -27.96 4.38
CA ALA A 374 -1.40 -28.40 3.03
C ALA A 374 -2.90 -28.66 2.86
N LEU A 375 -3.57 -29.26 3.86
CA LEU A 375 -4.99 -29.57 3.82
C LEU A 375 -5.89 -28.32 4.00
N LEU A 376 -5.45 -27.36 4.81
CA LEU A 376 -6.12 -26.06 4.95
C LEU A 376 -6.11 -25.27 3.63
N GLY A 377 -5.07 -25.48 2.83
CA GLY A 377 -4.81 -24.75 1.61
C GLY A 377 -3.91 -23.55 1.90
N ASN A 378 -3.00 -23.28 0.99
CA ASN A 378 -1.99 -22.24 1.06
C ASN A 378 -1.73 -21.67 -0.34
N ASP A 379 -0.71 -20.82 -0.48
CA ASP A 379 -0.32 -20.21 -1.75
C ASP A 379 0.01 -21.25 -2.87
N TYR A 380 0.33 -22.49 -2.51
CA TYR A 380 0.69 -23.56 -3.45
C TYR A 380 -0.46 -24.54 -3.75
N ILE A 381 -1.33 -24.76 -2.76
CA ILE A 381 -2.42 -25.75 -2.80
C ILE A 381 -3.74 -25.05 -2.52
N ARG A 382 -4.64 -25.08 -3.51
CA ARG A 382 -5.94 -24.41 -3.40
C ARG A 382 -6.76 -24.95 -2.21
N PRO A 383 -7.49 -24.10 -1.46
CA PRO A 383 -8.28 -24.52 -0.30
C PRO A 383 -9.33 -25.60 -0.59
N ASP A 384 -9.80 -25.72 -1.82
CA ASP A 384 -10.82 -26.69 -2.22
C ASP A 384 -10.27 -28.04 -2.71
N THR A 385 -8.96 -28.16 -2.90
CA THR A 385 -8.27 -29.36 -3.43
C THR A 385 -8.69 -30.65 -2.72
N PHE A 386 -8.80 -30.59 -1.39
CA PHE A 386 -9.11 -31.76 -0.54
C PHE A 386 -10.55 -31.78 -0.02
N SER A 387 -11.46 -31.04 -0.65
CA SER A 387 -12.86 -30.95 -0.18
C SER A 387 -13.57 -32.30 -0.17
N SER A 388 -13.31 -33.16 -1.16
CA SER A 388 -13.86 -34.52 -1.25
C SER A 388 -13.34 -35.42 -0.12
N LEU A 389 -12.02 -35.40 0.11
CA LEU A 389 -11.35 -36.12 1.19
C LEU A 389 -11.93 -35.72 2.56
N LEU A 390 -12.11 -34.42 2.77
CA LEU A 390 -12.62 -33.83 4.01
C LEU A 390 -14.17 -33.78 4.05
N ARG A 391 -14.86 -34.33 3.04
CA ARG A 391 -16.33 -34.36 2.90
C ARG A 391 -17.02 -32.99 3.02
N LEU A 392 -16.34 -31.89 2.65
CA LEU A 392 -16.81 -30.52 2.83
C LEU A 392 -17.82 -30.13 1.74
N ASN A 393 -18.89 -29.43 2.12
CA ASN A 393 -19.88 -28.92 1.17
C ASN A 393 -19.33 -27.71 0.40
N GLN A 394 -19.62 -27.62 -0.89
CA GLN A 394 -19.20 -26.49 -1.72
C GLN A 394 -19.93 -25.20 -1.30
N GLY A 395 -19.20 -24.09 -1.18
CA GLY A 395 -19.77 -22.74 -1.00
C GLY A 395 -19.92 -22.23 0.44
N CYS A 396 -19.67 -23.04 1.48
CA CYS A 396 -19.67 -22.60 2.88
C CYS A 396 -18.32 -22.90 3.54
N PHE A 397 -17.43 -21.91 3.61
CA PHE A 397 -16.13 -22.08 4.27
C PHE A 397 -16.26 -21.87 5.79
N ASN A 398 -16.14 -22.94 6.57
CA ASN A 398 -16.02 -22.89 8.02
C ASN A 398 -14.65 -23.44 8.44
N CYS A 399 -13.75 -22.54 8.84
CA CYS A 399 -12.38 -22.88 9.23
C CYS A 399 -12.34 -23.90 10.38
N GLY A 400 -13.17 -23.72 11.42
CA GLY A 400 -13.22 -24.62 12.57
C GLY A 400 -13.69 -26.04 12.20
N LEU A 401 -14.71 -26.17 11.36
CA LEU A 401 -15.15 -27.48 10.85
C LEU A 401 -14.06 -28.14 10.01
N LYS A 402 -13.37 -27.35 9.16
CA LYS A 402 -12.28 -27.84 8.32
C LYS A 402 -11.13 -28.37 9.18
N LEU A 403 -10.67 -27.59 10.17
CA LEU A 403 -9.66 -27.99 11.15
C LEU A 403 -10.05 -29.27 11.91
N LYS A 404 -11.30 -29.35 12.38
CA LYS A 404 -11.83 -30.55 13.05
C LYS A 404 -11.72 -31.79 12.16
N ARG A 405 -12.14 -31.70 10.90
CA ARG A 405 -12.10 -32.85 9.98
C ARG A 405 -10.68 -33.22 9.57
N ILE A 406 -9.80 -32.23 9.38
CA ILE A 406 -8.38 -32.45 9.10
C ILE A 406 -7.74 -33.24 10.23
N THR A 407 -7.89 -32.77 11.47
CA THR A 407 -7.29 -33.41 12.65
C THR A 407 -7.89 -34.79 12.94
N GLU A 408 -9.22 -34.97 12.81
CA GLU A 408 -9.87 -36.29 12.88
C GLU A 408 -9.36 -37.27 11.82
N TRP A 409 -9.09 -36.78 10.60
CA TRP A 409 -8.59 -37.62 9.51
C TRP A 409 -7.12 -37.98 9.69
N LEU A 410 -6.27 -37.01 10.05
CA LEU A 410 -4.83 -37.22 10.25
C LEU A 410 -4.53 -38.16 11.42
N ARG A 411 -5.30 -38.08 12.51
CA ARG A 411 -5.16 -39.01 13.66
C ARG A 411 -5.41 -40.47 13.32
N LYS A 412 -6.12 -40.76 12.23
CA LYS A 412 -6.38 -42.13 11.77
C LYS A 412 -5.28 -42.67 10.85
N GLN A 413 -4.29 -41.85 10.50
CA GLN A 413 -3.18 -42.26 9.65
C GLN A 413 -2.07 -42.92 10.48
N GLN A 414 -1.44 -43.94 9.91
CA GLN A 414 -0.36 -44.67 10.58
C GLN A 414 0.91 -43.82 10.75
N ASP A 415 1.27 -43.07 9.71
CA ASP A 415 2.45 -42.21 9.67
C ASP A 415 2.29 -41.13 8.58
N ILE A 416 3.26 -40.20 8.48
CA ILE A 416 3.27 -39.11 7.50
C ILE A 416 3.30 -39.62 6.05
N LYS A 417 4.06 -40.70 5.76
CA LYS A 417 4.17 -41.23 4.37
C LYS A 417 2.83 -41.81 3.92
N SER A 418 2.19 -42.58 4.80
CA SER A 418 0.86 -43.15 4.59
C SER A 418 -0.20 -42.06 4.41
N ALA A 419 -0.12 -40.99 5.20
CA ALA A 419 -0.99 -39.83 5.07
C ALA A 419 -0.85 -39.13 3.71
N ILE A 420 0.39 -38.89 3.24
CA ILE A 420 0.64 -38.29 1.91
C ILE A 420 0.05 -39.16 0.80
N LEU A 421 0.30 -40.47 0.85
CA LEU A 421 -0.23 -41.40 -0.14
C LEU A 421 -1.77 -41.39 -0.16
N ASN A 422 -2.41 -41.37 1.01
CA ASN A 422 -3.87 -41.31 1.11
C ASN A 422 -4.46 -39.94 0.71
N MET A 423 -3.71 -38.84 0.90
CA MET A 423 -4.09 -37.51 0.43
C MET A 423 -4.11 -37.45 -1.11
N THR A 424 -3.17 -38.11 -1.77
CA THR A 424 -2.99 -38.02 -3.24
C THR A 424 -3.70 -39.13 -4.00
N TYR A 425 -4.05 -40.25 -3.35
CA TYR A 425 -4.64 -41.44 -3.97
C TYR A 425 -5.86 -41.15 -4.88
N ASN A 426 -6.79 -40.30 -4.42
CA ASN A 426 -8.02 -39.98 -5.15
C ASN A 426 -7.93 -38.72 -6.03
N LEU A 427 -6.74 -38.11 -6.16
CA LEU A 427 -6.54 -36.94 -7.01
C LEU A 427 -6.36 -37.41 -8.46
N SER A 428 -7.45 -37.42 -9.24
CA SER A 428 -7.47 -37.89 -10.63
C SER A 428 -6.64 -37.05 -11.60
N ARG A 429 -6.25 -35.82 -11.23
CA ARG A 429 -5.38 -34.92 -12.01
C ARG A 429 -4.38 -34.23 -11.06
N ASN A 430 -3.13 -34.07 -11.52
CA ASN A 430 -2.05 -33.34 -10.84
C ASN A 430 -1.55 -33.94 -9.51
N SER A 431 -1.77 -35.23 -9.23
CA SER A 431 -1.31 -35.89 -7.98
C SER A 431 0.18 -35.69 -7.72
N GLY A 432 1.04 -35.92 -8.71
CA GLY A 432 2.50 -35.75 -8.56
C GLY A 432 2.93 -34.30 -8.30
N TYR A 433 2.23 -33.30 -8.86
CA TYR A 433 2.50 -31.90 -8.53
C TYR A 433 2.14 -31.60 -7.07
N ILE A 434 0.96 -32.03 -6.62
CA ILE A 434 0.50 -31.81 -5.24
C ILE A 434 1.40 -32.54 -4.24
N GLU A 435 1.81 -33.77 -4.54
CA GLU A 435 2.76 -34.51 -3.73
C GLU A 435 4.09 -33.77 -3.58
N ASN A 436 4.63 -33.24 -4.68
CA ASN A 436 5.83 -32.41 -4.64
C ASN A 436 5.63 -31.14 -3.80
N GLN A 437 4.50 -30.46 -3.90
CA GLN A 437 4.20 -29.30 -3.05
C GLN A 437 4.13 -29.68 -1.57
N ILE A 438 3.50 -30.80 -1.22
CA ILE A 438 3.44 -31.29 0.17
C ILE A 438 4.84 -31.58 0.70
N ASN A 439 5.68 -32.25 -0.10
CA ASN A 439 7.06 -32.54 0.28
C ASN A 439 7.89 -31.27 0.47
N ASN A 440 7.69 -30.24 -0.36
CA ASN A 440 8.33 -28.94 -0.18
C ASN A 440 7.91 -28.30 1.16
N ILE A 441 6.62 -28.26 1.45
CA ILE A 441 6.11 -27.74 2.75
C ILE A 441 6.74 -28.49 3.92
N ILE A 442 6.84 -29.82 3.86
CA ILE A 442 7.50 -30.61 4.93
C ILE A 442 8.96 -30.21 5.09
N ASN A 443 9.69 -30.01 3.99
CA ASN A 443 11.08 -29.58 4.03
C ASN A 443 11.22 -28.18 4.63
N ASP A 444 10.32 -27.25 4.31
CA ASP A 444 10.32 -25.88 4.85
C ASP A 444 10.13 -25.88 6.38
N TYR A 445 9.25 -26.74 6.91
CA TYR A 445 9.05 -26.86 8.35
C TYR A 445 10.25 -27.48 9.07
N LYS A 446 10.97 -28.38 8.39
CA LYS A 446 12.22 -28.99 8.90
C LYS A 446 13.42 -28.07 8.76
N ASN A 447 13.34 -27.02 7.95
CA ASN A 447 14.44 -26.09 7.80
C ASN A 447 14.63 -25.29 9.10
N ILE A 448 15.85 -25.32 9.59
CA ILE A 448 16.31 -24.57 10.78
C ILE A 448 17.45 -23.64 10.38
N ASN A 449 17.97 -23.70 9.15
CA ASN A 449 19.07 -22.85 8.71
C ASN A 449 18.51 -21.58 8.06
N SER A 450 19.05 -20.44 8.47
CA SER A 450 18.78 -19.15 7.84
C SER A 450 19.96 -18.72 6.99
N LYS A 451 19.68 -18.23 5.78
CA LYS A 451 20.67 -17.62 4.91
C LYS A 451 21.26 -16.34 5.52
N TYR A 452 20.48 -15.64 6.34
CA TYR A 452 20.77 -14.28 6.79
C TYR A 452 21.34 -14.19 8.20
N LEU A 453 21.43 -15.30 8.93
CA LEU A 453 21.94 -15.30 10.31
C LEU A 453 23.33 -14.67 10.40
N SER A 454 24.26 -15.07 9.54
CA SER A 454 25.63 -14.55 9.55
C SER A 454 25.71 -13.04 9.31
N PHE A 455 24.76 -12.49 8.55
CA PHE A 455 24.64 -11.07 8.29
C PHE A 455 24.06 -10.33 9.52
N ILE A 456 22.96 -10.85 10.09
CA ILE A 456 22.34 -10.30 11.30
C ILE A 456 23.30 -10.28 12.49
N LEU A 457 24.16 -11.29 12.62
CA LEU A 457 25.15 -11.36 13.70
C LEU A 457 26.22 -10.25 13.62
N GLN A 458 26.36 -9.53 12.50
CA GLN A 458 27.34 -8.44 12.36
C GLN A 458 26.96 -7.17 13.12
N TYR A 459 25.68 -7.00 13.48
CA TYR A 459 25.21 -5.84 14.23
C TYR A 459 25.75 -5.83 15.66
N LYS A 460 26.07 -4.65 16.22
CA LYS A 460 26.71 -4.57 17.55
C LYS A 460 25.78 -5.08 18.65
N LYS A 461 24.47 -4.85 18.50
CA LYS A 461 23.44 -5.39 19.40
C LYS A 461 23.37 -6.91 19.45
N MET A 462 23.91 -7.61 18.44
CA MET A 462 23.95 -9.07 18.38
C MET A 462 25.25 -9.67 18.92
N SER A 463 26.17 -8.86 19.45
CA SER A 463 27.49 -9.29 19.92
C SER A 463 27.47 -10.48 20.88
N THR A 464 26.51 -10.53 21.82
CA THR A 464 26.36 -11.63 22.79
C THR A 464 25.98 -12.97 22.14
N TYR A 465 25.39 -12.95 20.95
CA TYR A 465 24.95 -14.15 20.22
C TYR A 465 25.96 -14.61 19.18
N GLN A 466 26.96 -13.78 18.85
CA GLN A 466 27.97 -14.11 17.85
C GLN A 466 28.73 -15.38 18.22
N ASP A 467 29.22 -15.49 19.45
CA ASP A 467 30.08 -16.61 19.86
C ASP A 467 29.35 -17.96 19.79
N GLN A 468 28.07 -17.98 20.14
CA GLN A 468 27.25 -19.20 20.13
C GLN A 468 26.91 -19.67 18.71
N LEU A 469 26.73 -18.76 17.76
CA LEU A 469 26.16 -19.05 16.44
C LEU A 469 27.15 -18.89 15.28
N ARG A 470 28.41 -18.51 15.55
CA ARG A 470 29.49 -18.29 14.56
C ARG A 470 29.76 -19.48 13.63
N HIS A 471 29.44 -20.71 14.06
CA HIS A 471 29.67 -21.92 13.29
C HIS A 471 28.60 -22.17 12.21
N LEU A 472 27.43 -21.51 12.32
CA LEU A 472 26.35 -21.61 11.35
C LEU A 472 26.58 -20.59 10.23
N LYS A 473 27.34 -21.02 9.21
CA LYS A 473 27.55 -20.21 8.00
C LYS A 473 26.69 -20.73 6.86
N SER A 474 25.87 -19.84 6.31
CA SER A 474 25.27 -20.00 4.99
C SER A 474 26.34 -19.79 3.92
N ASN A 475 26.42 -20.72 2.96
CA ASN A 475 27.33 -20.68 1.81
C ASN A 475 26.63 -20.28 0.50
N GLU A 476 25.42 -19.72 0.59
CA GLU A 476 24.69 -19.33 -0.61
C GLU A 476 25.28 -18.08 -1.26
N LYS A 477 25.62 -18.21 -2.55
CA LYS A 477 26.07 -17.08 -3.36
C LYS A 477 24.87 -16.21 -3.74
N SER A 478 24.96 -14.92 -3.44
CA SER A 478 24.02 -13.93 -3.97
C SER A 478 24.22 -13.72 -5.47
N ILE A 479 23.14 -13.32 -6.15
CA ILE A 479 23.21 -12.87 -7.55
C ILE A 479 23.80 -11.45 -7.66
N LEU A 480 23.86 -10.72 -6.54
CA LEU A 480 24.43 -9.38 -6.47
C LEU A 480 25.94 -9.44 -6.20
N PRO A 481 26.73 -8.49 -6.72
CA PRO A 481 28.11 -8.30 -6.29
C PRO A 481 28.19 -8.06 -4.77
N PRO A 482 29.27 -8.49 -4.07
CA PRO A 482 29.33 -8.43 -2.61
C PRO A 482 29.10 -7.05 -1.99
N TRP A 483 29.62 -5.98 -2.62
CA TRP A 483 29.41 -4.60 -2.16
C TRP A 483 27.92 -4.23 -2.22
N LEU A 484 27.24 -4.59 -3.31
CA LEU A 484 25.83 -4.28 -3.51
C LEU A 484 24.93 -5.17 -2.66
N GLU A 485 25.30 -6.44 -2.47
CA GLU A 485 24.61 -7.35 -1.56
C GLU A 485 24.58 -6.77 -0.15
N TYR A 486 25.71 -6.32 0.39
CA TYR A 486 25.76 -5.71 1.72
C TYR A 486 24.76 -4.55 1.84
N HIS A 487 24.80 -3.61 0.89
CA HIS A 487 23.90 -2.46 0.88
C HIS A 487 22.42 -2.82 0.69
N TYR A 488 22.14 -3.85 -0.11
CA TYR A 488 20.81 -4.41 -0.30
C TYR A 488 20.27 -5.01 1.00
N ARG A 489 21.05 -5.86 1.67
CA ARG A 489 20.68 -6.48 2.95
C ARG A 489 20.46 -5.43 4.04
N ARG A 490 21.25 -4.35 4.07
CA ARG A 490 21.07 -3.19 4.97
C ARG A 490 19.88 -2.28 4.61
N GLY A 491 19.12 -2.59 3.54
CA GLY A 491 18.02 -1.74 3.08
C GLY A 491 18.42 -0.39 2.48
N THR A 492 19.72 -0.10 2.36
CA THR A 492 20.23 1.15 1.75
C THR A 492 20.11 1.15 0.22
N VAL A 493 19.92 -0.03 -0.38
CA VAL A 493 19.53 -0.22 -1.79
C VAL A 493 18.10 -0.75 -1.81
N ASN A 494 17.22 -0.07 -2.55
CA ASN A 494 15.81 -0.42 -2.62
C ASN A 494 15.59 -1.82 -3.26
N ALA A 495 14.60 -2.55 -2.76
CA ALA A 495 14.23 -3.89 -3.24
C ALA A 495 13.90 -3.94 -4.75
N GLU A 496 13.44 -2.82 -5.33
CA GLU A 496 13.17 -2.69 -6.76
C GLU A 496 14.39 -3.05 -7.62
N VAL A 497 15.63 -2.80 -7.15
CA VAL A 497 16.84 -3.19 -7.88
C VAL A 497 16.89 -4.70 -8.10
N MET A 498 16.63 -5.48 -7.05
CA MET A 498 16.62 -6.93 -7.13
C MET A 498 15.46 -7.43 -8.01
N THR A 499 14.27 -6.82 -7.89
CA THR A 499 13.13 -7.09 -8.78
C THR A 499 13.47 -6.86 -10.25
N ILE A 500 14.16 -5.76 -10.57
CA ILE A 500 14.57 -5.46 -11.94
C ILE A 500 15.56 -6.52 -12.43
N ILE A 501 16.56 -6.89 -11.63
CA ILE A 501 17.58 -7.89 -11.99
C ILE A 501 16.94 -9.26 -12.25
N THR A 502 16.06 -9.72 -11.36
CA THR A 502 15.50 -11.08 -11.41
C THR A 502 14.40 -11.21 -12.45
N LEU A 503 13.48 -10.24 -12.55
CA LEU A 503 12.31 -10.31 -13.43
C LEU A 503 12.50 -9.60 -14.77
N LYS A 504 13.54 -8.75 -14.90
CA LYS A 504 13.71 -7.83 -16.03
C LYS A 504 12.42 -7.05 -16.29
N LYS A 505 11.80 -6.55 -15.22
CA LYS A 505 10.56 -5.78 -15.20
C LYS A 505 10.64 -4.68 -14.16
N ILE A 506 9.90 -3.60 -14.38
CA ILE A 506 9.70 -2.52 -13.40
C ILE A 506 8.23 -2.43 -13.08
N PHE A 507 7.91 -2.24 -11.80
CA PHE A 507 6.53 -2.01 -11.35
C PHE A 507 6.43 -0.62 -10.74
N PHE A 508 5.80 0.31 -11.45
CA PHE A 508 5.59 1.64 -10.92
C PHE A 508 4.61 1.59 -9.74
N LYS A 509 5.01 2.20 -8.61
CA LYS A 509 4.14 2.38 -7.44
C LYS A 509 2.87 3.15 -7.85
N VAL A 510 1.77 2.89 -7.16
CA VAL A 510 0.51 3.62 -7.35
C VAL A 510 0.45 4.70 -6.27
N GLN A 511 0.09 5.92 -6.64
CA GLN A 511 -0.05 7.05 -5.72
C GLN A 511 -1.34 7.83 -6.00
N ILE A 512 -1.75 8.65 -5.03
CA ILE A 512 -2.77 9.67 -5.26
C ILE A 512 -2.18 10.73 -6.17
N GLU A 513 -2.81 10.93 -7.33
CA GLU A 513 -2.39 11.86 -8.36
C GLU A 513 -3.62 12.38 -9.14
N ASP A 514 -3.39 13.21 -10.16
CA ASP A 514 -4.43 13.59 -11.12
C ASP A 514 -4.57 12.50 -12.21
N TYR A 515 -5.63 11.69 -12.12
CA TYR A 515 -5.89 10.58 -13.02
C TYR A 515 -6.38 11.03 -14.41
N GLU A 516 -6.73 12.30 -14.58
CA GLU A 516 -7.06 12.90 -15.88
C GLU A 516 -5.80 13.20 -16.70
N LYS A 517 -4.62 13.23 -16.06
CA LYS A 517 -3.32 13.43 -16.71
C LYS A 517 -2.58 12.13 -16.95
N SER A 518 -1.53 12.23 -17.77
CA SER A 518 -0.48 11.21 -17.87
C SER A 518 0.06 10.82 -16.48
N PRO A 519 0.43 9.55 -16.26
CA PRO A 519 1.03 9.10 -15.00
C PRO A 519 2.22 9.92 -14.54
N TYR A 520 2.24 10.20 -13.22
CA TYR A 520 3.27 11.03 -12.60
C TYR A 520 4.70 10.55 -12.89
N TYR A 521 4.93 9.24 -13.04
CA TYR A 521 6.27 8.66 -13.21
C TYR A 521 6.78 8.73 -14.66
N GLU A 522 6.01 9.22 -15.64
CA GLU A 522 6.54 9.40 -17.00
C GLU A 522 7.75 10.35 -17.02
N ILE A 523 7.81 11.29 -16.09
CA ILE A 523 8.97 12.18 -15.87
C ILE A 523 10.27 11.43 -15.55
N THR A 524 10.19 10.22 -15.00
CA THR A 524 11.37 9.46 -14.55
C THR A 524 11.89 8.48 -15.58
N PHE A 525 11.29 8.38 -16.77
CA PHE A 525 11.74 7.44 -17.79
C PHE A 525 13.21 7.62 -18.16
N LYS A 526 13.75 8.84 -18.18
CA LYS A 526 15.18 9.08 -18.43
C LYS A 526 16.08 8.62 -17.29
N ILE A 527 15.63 8.72 -16.03
CA ILE A 527 16.34 8.17 -14.87
C ILE A 527 16.34 6.63 -14.96
N VAL A 528 15.18 6.05 -15.27
CA VAL A 528 15.00 4.60 -15.40
C VAL A 528 15.81 4.03 -16.58
N GLU A 529 15.92 4.76 -17.69
CA GLU A 529 16.80 4.40 -18.82
C GLU A 529 18.25 4.20 -18.36
N LYS A 530 18.74 5.07 -17.46
CA LYS A 530 20.09 4.98 -16.86
C LYS A 530 20.22 3.81 -15.88
N ILE A 531 19.25 3.61 -15.01
CA ILE A 531 19.21 2.45 -14.09
C ILE A 531 19.29 1.15 -14.90
N ASN A 532 18.43 1.00 -15.90
CA ASN A 532 18.40 -0.17 -16.76
C ASN A 532 19.70 -0.35 -17.56
N GLY A 533 20.32 0.75 -17.98
CA GLY A 533 21.62 0.75 -18.65
C GLY A 533 22.79 0.33 -17.74
N LEU A 534 22.77 0.72 -16.46
CA LEU A 534 23.78 0.29 -15.48
C LEU A 534 23.64 -1.20 -15.14
N LEU A 535 22.41 -1.69 -15.00
CA LEU A 535 22.15 -3.08 -14.62
C LEU A 535 22.46 -4.08 -15.75
N PHE A 536 22.21 -3.70 -17.00
CA PHE A 536 22.23 -4.66 -18.13
C PHE A 536 23.00 -4.21 -19.36
N GLY A 537 23.73 -3.10 -19.29
CA GLY A 537 24.35 -2.47 -20.45
C GLY A 537 23.34 -1.93 -21.47
N LYS A 538 23.83 -1.45 -22.62
CA LYS A 538 22.99 -0.93 -23.70
C LYS A 538 22.26 -2.07 -24.44
N GLY A 539 20.98 -1.88 -24.74
CA GLY A 539 20.22 -2.83 -25.57
C GLY A 539 18.71 -2.60 -25.57
N ASP A 540 17.96 -3.66 -25.85
CA ASP A 540 16.49 -3.67 -25.91
C ASP A 540 15.80 -3.09 -24.67
N SER A 541 14.56 -2.65 -24.86
CA SER A 541 13.78 -2.04 -23.79
C SER A 541 13.30 -3.07 -22.77
N ILE A 542 13.24 -2.64 -21.51
CA ILE A 542 12.68 -3.41 -20.40
C ILE A 542 11.18 -3.13 -20.30
N PRO A 543 10.34 -4.17 -20.16
CA PRO A 543 8.91 -3.99 -19.89
C PRO A 543 8.69 -3.36 -18.52
N SER A 544 7.87 -2.32 -18.46
CA SER A 544 7.52 -1.63 -17.22
C SER A 544 6.00 -1.52 -17.08
N LEU A 545 5.45 -1.84 -15.92
CA LEU A 545 4.03 -1.95 -15.66
C LEU A 545 3.58 -0.85 -14.70
N GLY A 546 2.42 -0.25 -14.98
CA GLY A 546 1.83 0.81 -14.17
C GLY A 546 0.50 1.29 -14.75
N ARG A 547 -0.09 2.33 -14.17
CA ARG A 547 -1.18 3.10 -14.78
C ARG A 547 -0.80 3.57 -16.19
N LYS A 548 -1.75 3.54 -17.13
CA LYS A 548 -1.54 4.07 -18.49
C LYS A 548 -2.41 5.29 -18.78
N ASN A 549 -3.69 5.19 -18.46
CA ASN A 549 -4.66 6.27 -18.61
C ASN A 549 -5.86 6.02 -17.70
N GLY A 550 -6.39 7.07 -17.06
CA GLY A 550 -7.47 6.92 -16.09
C GLY A 550 -7.17 5.80 -15.09
N LEU A 551 -8.10 4.85 -14.95
CA LEU A 551 -8.00 3.71 -14.03
C LEU A 551 -7.39 2.44 -14.68
N ASN A 552 -6.83 2.53 -15.88
CA ASN A 552 -6.31 1.36 -16.58
C ASN A 552 -4.82 1.13 -16.32
N ILE A 553 -4.44 -0.14 -16.19
CA ILE A 553 -3.05 -0.58 -16.22
C ILE A 553 -2.60 -0.71 -17.67
N GLY A 554 -1.33 -0.42 -17.92
CA GLY A 554 -0.67 -0.75 -19.16
C GLY A 554 0.82 -1.01 -18.99
N GLN A 555 1.45 -1.24 -20.15
CA GLN A 555 2.87 -1.53 -20.24
C GLN A 555 3.60 -0.46 -21.04
N TYR A 556 4.77 -0.10 -20.55
CA TYR A 556 5.76 0.77 -21.18
C TYR A 556 6.98 -0.07 -21.58
N LYS A 557 7.72 0.40 -22.58
CA LYS A 557 9.00 -0.17 -22.99
C LYS A 557 10.07 0.90 -22.79
N ILE A 558 10.84 0.77 -21.72
CA ILE A 558 11.87 1.76 -21.37
C ILE A 558 13.23 1.25 -21.81
N LYS A 559 13.94 2.05 -22.61
CA LYS A 559 15.22 1.65 -23.21
C LYS A 559 16.29 1.41 -22.14
N ARG A 560 17.26 0.55 -22.44
CA ARG A 560 18.50 0.46 -21.66
C ARG A 560 19.52 1.42 -22.25
N TYR A 561 19.91 2.44 -21.49
CA TYR A 561 20.85 3.44 -21.97
C TYR A 561 21.85 3.84 -20.90
N ILE A 562 23.12 3.72 -21.21
CA ILE A 562 24.23 4.20 -20.37
C ILE A 562 25.25 4.92 -21.25
N THR A 563 25.88 5.94 -20.69
CA THR A 563 26.93 6.71 -21.36
C THR A 563 28.26 5.96 -21.31
N ASN A 564 29.07 6.06 -22.36
CA ASN A 564 30.42 5.51 -22.38
C ASN A 564 31.39 6.40 -21.57
N PRO A 565 32.43 5.83 -20.93
CA PRO A 565 32.72 4.39 -20.84
C PRO A 565 31.72 3.66 -19.94
N TYR A 566 31.34 2.43 -20.33
CA TYR A 566 30.47 1.57 -19.52
C TYR A 566 31.32 0.77 -18.53
N VAL A 567 30.99 0.86 -17.24
CA VAL A 567 31.59 0.03 -16.18
C VAL A 567 30.56 -1.01 -15.73
N PRO A 568 30.89 -2.31 -15.77
CA PRO A 568 29.99 -3.36 -15.26
C PRO A 568 29.65 -3.16 -13.78
N LEU A 569 28.43 -3.52 -13.39
CA LEU A 569 27.92 -3.35 -12.02
C LEU A 569 28.85 -3.94 -10.94
N ALA A 570 29.51 -5.07 -11.24
CA ALA A 570 30.43 -5.74 -10.32
C ALA A 570 31.67 -4.90 -9.94
N ASP A 571 32.10 -3.99 -10.83
CA ASP A 571 33.30 -3.17 -10.65
C ASP A 571 32.95 -1.67 -10.48
N LEU A 572 31.66 -1.32 -10.48
CA LEU A 572 31.21 0.06 -10.47
C LEU A 572 31.67 0.82 -9.22
N ASN A 573 31.67 0.18 -8.05
CA ASN A 573 32.18 0.77 -6.79
C ASN A 573 33.70 1.05 -6.82
N LYS A 574 34.45 0.40 -7.71
CA LYS A 574 35.90 0.62 -7.90
C LYS A 574 36.20 1.75 -8.87
N SER A 575 35.20 2.25 -9.59
CA SER A 575 35.37 3.35 -10.55
C SER A 575 35.53 4.71 -9.85
N GLU A 576 36.14 5.67 -10.55
CA GLU A 576 36.39 7.00 -10.01
C GLU A 576 35.11 7.70 -9.54
N LEU A 577 35.17 8.37 -8.39
CA LEU A 577 34.03 9.11 -7.83
C LEU A 577 33.48 10.15 -8.82
N ASN A 578 34.36 10.83 -9.57
CA ASN A 578 33.94 11.81 -10.58
C ASN A 578 33.15 11.17 -11.72
N TYR A 579 33.53 9.97 -12.17
CA TYR A 579 32.76 9.22 -13.16
C TYR A 579 31.34 8.94 -12.65
N ARG A 580 31.23 8.47 -11.40
CA ARG A 580 29.94 8.15 -10.76
C ARG A 580 29.06 9.39 -10.56
N LYS A 581 29.62 10.49 -10.05
CA LYS A 581 28.94 11.79 -9.96
C LYS A 581 28.45 12.29 -11.32
N ASN A 582 29.28 12.19 -12.34
CA ASN A 582 28.97 12.67 -13.70
C ASN A 582 27.77 11.95 -14.33
N ILE A 583 27.46 10.72 -13.96
CA ILE A 583 26.26 10.03 -14.48
C ILE A 583 24.99 10.76 -14.06
N ILE A 584 24.90 11.20 -12.80
CA ILE A 584 23.76 11.98 -12.29
C ILE A 584 23.83 13.42 -12.81
N LEU A 585 24.98 14.09 -12.73
CA LEU A 585 25.13 15.47 -13.18
C LEU A 585 24.76 15.66 -14.66
N ASN A 586 25.20 14.76 -15.54
CA ASN A 586 24.85 14.77 -16.96
C ASN A 586 23.35 14.50 -17.21
N LEU A 587 22.72 13.68 -16.37
CA LEU A 587 21.28 13.40 -16.45
C LEU A 587 20.45 14.65 -16.06
N VAL A 588 20.89 15.40 -15.05
CA VAL A 588 20.26 16.66 -14.64
C VAL A 588 20.57 17.80 -15.62
N GLY A 589 21.72 17.74 -16.30
CA GLY A 589 22.18 18.77 -17.22
C GLY A 589 23.02 19.86 -16.55
N ILE A 590 23.70 19.53 -15.44
CA ILE A 590 24.54 20.44 -14.66
C ILE A 590 26.00 19.97 -14.76
N LYS A 591 26.96 20.90 -14.79
CA LYS A 591 28.39 20.56 -14.88
C LYS A 591 29.01 20.16 -13.54
N LYS A 592 28.65 20.87 -12.47
CA LYS A 592 29.13 20.65 -11.12
C LYS A 592 28.13 21.23 -10.12
N ILE A 593 28.09 20.65 -8.92
CA ILE A 593 27.35 21.18 -7.80
C ILE A 593 28.35 21.55 -6.71
N ASP A 594 28.45 22.85 -6.45
CA ASP A 594 29.25 23.43 -5.38
C ASP A 594 28.36 24.38 -4.60
N GLY A 595 28.72 24.70 -3.36
CA GLY A 595 28.00 25.75 -2.63
C GLY A 595 26.75 25.27 -1.87
N VAL A 596 26.61 23.96 -1.62
CA VAL A 596 25.50 23.38 -0.84
C VAL A 596 26.05 22.46 0.26
N PRO A 597 25.38 22.30 1.43
CA PRO A 597 25.67 21.19 2.33
C PRO A 597 25.65 19.83 1.61
N LYS A 598 26.58 18.92 1.94
CA LYS A 598 26.69 17.61 1.28
C LYS A 598 25.38 16.82 1.31
N GLU A 599 24.69 16.85 2.46
CA GLU A 599 23.40 16.18 2.69
C GLU A 599 22.24 16.74 1.84
N TRP A 600 22.42 17.89 1.17
CA TRP A 600 21.42 18.51 0.28
C TRP A 600 21.78 18.39 -1.20
N GLU A 601 23.00 17.95 -1.56
CA GLU A 601 23.44 17.91 -2.97
C GLU A 601 22.47 17.11 -3.84
N LEU A 602 22.12 15.88 -3.41
CA LEU A 602 21.19 15.04 -4.15
C LEU A 602 19.78 15.66 -4.22
N PHE A 603 19.29 16.26 -3.13
CA PHE A 603 17.99 16.94 -3.11
C PHE A 603 17.94 18.09 -4.13
N VAL A 604 18.96 18.94 -4.18
CA VAL A 604 19.04 20.06 -5.13
C VAL A 604 19.09 19.55 -6.57
N LEU A 605 19.85 18.49 -6.84
CA LEU A 605 19.89 17.84 -8.16
C LEU A 605 18.52 17.29 -8.58
N ILE A 606 17.80 16.63 -7.66
CA ILE A 606 16.44 16.14 -7.90
C ILE A 606 15.48 17.32 -8.18
N LEU A 607 15.55 18.38 -7.38
CA LEU A 607 14.71 19.57 -7.51
C LEU A 607 14.90 20.22 -8.89
N ILE A 608 16.14 20.38 -9.35
CA ILE A 608 16.45 20.97 -10.66
C ILE A 608 15.95 20.05 -11.78
N TYR A 609 16.24 18.74 -11.71
CA TYR A 609 15.75 17.79 -12.72
C TYR A 609 14.24 17.87 -12.86
N TRP A 610 13.51 17.79 -11.75
CA TRP A 610 12.05 17.84 -11.75
C TRP A 610 11.52 19.19 -12.28
N ALA A 611 12.07 20.32 -11.83
CA ALA A 611 11.61 21.65 -12.24
C ALA A 611 11.80 21.90 -13.74
N VAL A 612 12.94 21.46 -14.31
CA VAL A 612 13.24 21.60 -15.74
C VAL A 612 12.31 20.72 -16.59
N HIS A 613 12.10 19.46 -16.19
CA HIS A 613 11.31 18.51 -16.98
C HIS A 613 9.79 18.74 -16.90
N THR A 614 9.31 19.45 -15.88
CA THR A 614 7.89 19.83 -15.74
C THR A 614 7.58 21.27 -16.14
N ASN A 615 8.60 22.04 -16.56
CA ASN A 615 8.49 23.49 -16.78
C ASN A 615 7.94 24.24 -15.54
N ASN A 616 8.29 23.76 -14.35
CA ASN A 616 7.91 24.32 -13.05
C ASN A 616 9.04 25.16 -12.43
N ILE A 617 9.89 25.75 -13.27
CA ILE A 617 10.95 26.67 -12.83
C ILE A 617 10.32 27.86 -12.13
N LYS A 618 10.81 28.18 -10.91
CA LYS A 618 10.25 29.24 -10.04
C LYS A 618 8.75 29.05 -9.77
N SER A 619 8.26 27.81 -9.78
CA SER A 619 6.89 27.51 -9.38
C SER A 619 6.72 27.58 -7.86
N LYS A 620 5.51 27.87 -7.39
CA LYS A 620 5.12 27.79 -5.97
C LYS A 620 5.51 26.45 -5.31
N HIS A 621 5.45 25.34 -6.06
CA HIS A 621 5.85 24.02 -5.57
C HIS A 621 7.34 23.94 -5.25
N MET A 622 8.18 24.53 -6.12
CA MET A 622 9.62 24.61 -5.89
C MET A 622 9.93 25.45 -4.65
N TYR A 623 9.29 26.61 -4.50
CA TYR A 623 9.44 27.45 -3.31
C TYR A 623 8.97 26.72 -2.05
N ALA A 624 7.84 26.01 -2.10
CA ALA A 624 7.34 25.21 -0.97
C ALA A 624 8.33 24.12 -0.54
N LEU A 625 8.95 23.41 -1.51
CA LEU A 625 9.98 22.39 -1.23
C LEU A 625 11.24 23.00 -0.58
N ILE A 626 11.68 24.17 -1.03
CA ILE A 626 12.82 24.88 -0.42
C ILE A 626 12.50 25.32 1.00
N VAL A 627 11.31 25.88 1.22
CA VAL A 627 10.84 26.25 2.57
C VAL A 627 10.76 25.01 3.47
N CYS A 628 10.28 23.88 2.96
CA CYS A 628 10.26 22.61 3.69
C CYS A 628 11.68 22.17 4.07
N ALA A 629 12.63 22.20 3.12
CA ALA A 629 14.03 21.86 3.39
C ALA A 629 14.63 22.74 4.51
N ILE A 630 14.44 24.06 4.45
CA ILE A 630 14.91 25.01 5.49
C ILE A 630 14.24 24.72 6.84
N THR A 631 12.93 24.46 6.83
CA THR A 631 12.16 24.20 8.06
C THR A 631 12.69 22.99 8.82
N PHE A 632 12.92 21.88 8.12
CA PHE A 632 13.31 20.62 8.76
C PHE A 632 14.81 20.49 8.99
N ASN A 633 15.65 21.03 8.10
CA ASN A 633 17.10 20.88 8.21
C ASN A 633 17.81 22.05 8.89
N VAL A 634 17.18 23.21 9.03
CA VAL A 634 17.77 24.38 9.69
C VAL A 634 16.99 24.72 10.95
N ILE A 635 15.71 25.10 10.81
CA ILE A 635 14.89 25.60 11.93
C ILE A 635 14.73 24.52 13.01
N LYS A 636 14.20 23.34 12.65
CA LYS A 636 13.98 22.26 13.62
C LYS A 636 15.27 21.74 14.25
N LYS A 637 16.37 21.62 13.49
CA LYS A 637 17.66 21.16 14.04
C LYS A 637 18.18 22.12 15.13
N ILE A 638 18.10 23.43 14.91
CA ILE A 638 18.53 24.47 15.87
C ILE A 638 17.61 24.52 17.10
N GLU A 639 16.30 24.24 16.94
CA GLU A 639 15.39 24.12 18.08
C GLU A 639 15.71 22.91 18.98
N THR A 640 16.07 21.77 18.38
CA THR A 640 16.33 20.52 19.09
C THR A 640 17.71 20.43 19.75
N ASP A 641 18.73 21.10 19.19
CA ASP A 641 20.09 21.11 19.74
C ASP A 641 20.57 22.55 20.05
N PRO A 642 20.32 23.05 21.27
CA PRO A 642 20.74 24.39 21.68
C PRO A 642 22.27 24.51 21.90
N LYS A 643 23.02 23.41 21.82
CA LYS A 643 24.48 23.35 21.97
C LYS A 643 25.19 23.18 20.63
N ASN A 644 24.69 23.79 19.55
CA ASN A 644 25.59 24.22 18.49
C ASN A 644 26.55 25.28 19.07
N GLU A 645 27.51 24.82 19.89
CA GLU A 645 28.77 25.48 20.11
C GLU A 645 29.24 25.93 18.75
N LYS A 646 29.55 27.22 18.66
CA LYS A 646 30.19 27.83 17.49
C LYS A 646 31.27 26.87 17.04
N THR A 647 31.00 26.13 15.98
CA THR A 647 31.98 25.24 15.38
C THR A 647 33.13 26.16 14.96
N GLU A 648 34.34 25.76 15.33
CA GLU A 648 35.59 26.47 15.07
C GLU A 648 35.59 27.11 13.68
N ASP A 649 36.29 28.25 13.53
CA ASP A 649 36.46 29.02 12.30
C ASP A 649 36.88 28.15 11.09
N ILE A 650 35.93 27.44 10.50
CA ILE A 650 36.07 26.82 9.20
C ILE A 650 35.69 27.91 8.22
N LYS A 651 36.71 28.57 7.65
CA LYS A 651 36.61 29.37 6.43
C LYS A 651 36.22 28.47 5.25
N ASP A 652 35.01 27.91 5.29
CA ASP A 652 34.40 27.21 4.18
C ASP A 652 33.91 28.29 3.20
N LYS A 653 34.40 28.29 1.95
CA LYS A 653 34.09 29.31 0.91
C LYS A 653 32.62 29.29 0.42
N ASN A 654 31.71 28.71 1.19
CA ASN A 654 30.35 28.42 0.77
C ASN A 654 29.33 29.30 1.52
N ILE A 655 28.82 30.31 0.83
CA ILE A 655 27.84 31.30 1.32
C ILE A 655 26.62 30.64 1.97
N ILE A 656 26.12 29.50 1.44
CA ILE A 656 24.93 28.85 2.02
C ILE A 656 25.25 28.25 3.39
N LYS A 657 26.39 27.56 3.52
CA LYS A 657 26.82 27.01 4.81
C LYS A 657 27.09 28.10 5.83
N GLU A 658 27.77 29.16 5.41
CA GLU A 658 28.03 30.34 6.25
C GLU A 658 26.71 31.00 6.71
N ASN A 659 25.75 31.18 5.80
CA ASN A 659 24.45 31.72 6.18
C ASN A 659 23.71 30.78 7.15
N ILE A 660 23.81 29.45 6.98
CA ILE A 660 23.19 28.46 7.89
C ILE A 660 23.82 28.54 9.29
N THR A 661 25.14 28.67 9.41
CA THR A 661 25.81 28.77 10.72
C THR A 661 25.53 30.11 11.42
N GLN A 662 25.18 31.15 10.67
CA GLN A 662 24.78 32.46 11.19
C GLN A 662 23.29 32.55 11.57
N VAL A 663 22.49 31.49 11.36
CA VAL A 663 21.07 31.49 11.76
C VAL A 663 20.95 31.57 13.28
N ASN A 664 20.23 32.58 13.77
CA ASN A 664 20.00 32.76 15.20
C ASN A 664 18.70 32.09 15.65
N LYS A 665 18.66 31.72 16.93
CA LYS A 665 17.52 31.00 17.53
C LYS A 665 16.24 31.84 17.57
N GLU A 666 16.36 33.15 17.73
CA GLU A 666 15.19 34.05 17.79
C GLU A 666 14.44 34.07 16.45
N ASP A 667 15.17 34.12 15.35
CA ASP A 667 14.62 34.02 13.99
C ASP A 667 13.98 32.65 13.75
N CYS A 668 14.57 31.56 14.25
CA CYS A 668 13.95 30.23 14.19
C CYS A 668 12.58 30.20 14.90
N ILE A 669 12.50 30.71 16.14
CA ILE A 669 11.26 30.74 16.91
C ILE A 669 10.20 31.60 16.21
N LYS A 670 10.59 32.79 15.72
CA LYS A 670 9.69 33.68 14.96
C LYS A 670 9.17 32.99 13.70
N ALA A 671 10.05 32.41 12.89
CA ALA A 671 9.64 31.70 11.68
C ALA A 671 8.75 30.49 11.99
N MET A 672 9.08 29.70 13.03
CA MET A 672 8.29 28.53 13.40
C MET A 672 6.89 28.93 13.89
N SER A 673 6.73 30.06 14.60
CA SER A 673 5.41 30.58 14.97
C SER A 673 4.49 30.91 13.78
N VAL A 674 5.09 31.24 12.63
CA VAL A 674 4.36 31.48 11.37
C VAL A 674 4.12 30.16 10.64
N LEU A 675 5.15 29.33 10.52
CA LEU A 675 5.14 28.07 9.76
C LEU A 675 4.21 27.02 10.39
N SER A 676 4.06 27.00 11.71
CA SER A 676 3.19 26.05 12.42
C SER A 676 1.74 26.12 11.97
N ASN A 677 1.27 27.28 11.51
CA ASN A 677 -0.08 27.47 10.97
C ASN A 677 -0.33 26.62 9.70
N TYR A 678 0.73 26.17 9.04
CA TYR A 678 0.66 25.38 7.81
C TYR A 678 0.84 23.88 8.05
N PHE A 679 1.12 23.43 9.28
CA PHE A 679 1.40 22.02 9.60
C PHE A 679 0.14 21.18 9.78
N GLN A 680 -1.02 21.84 9.90
CA GLN A 680 -2.30 21.17 10.06
C GLN A 680 -2.74 20.51 8.74
N ILE A 681 -3.61 19.50 8.84
CA ILE A 681 -4.20 18.88 7.65
C ILE A 681 -5.09 19.91 6.96
N GLY A 682 -4.72 20.26 5.72
CA GLY A 682 -5.43 21.25 4.93
C GLY A 682 -6.82 20.77 4.49
N GLN A 683 -7.75 21.71 4.33
CA GLN A 683 -9.01 21.43 3.63
C GLN A 683 -8.77 21.41 2.11
N TYR A 684 -9.30 20.40 1.42
CA TYR A 684 -9.15 20.22 -0.03
C TYR A 684 -10.47 20.44 -0.79
N ASN A 685 -11.24 21.46 -0.38
CA ASN A 685 -12.57 21.77 -0.90
C ASN A 685 -12.58 22.03 -2.42
N ASN A 686 -11.50 22.59 -2.98
CA ASN A 686 -11.35 22.79 -4.42
C ASN A 686 -10.62 21.60 -5.05
N LYS A 687 -11.40 20.64 -5.58
CA LYS A 687 -10.90 19.42 -6.24
C LYS A 687 -9.88 19.70 -7.34
N ARG A 688 -10.13 20.70 -8.20
CA ARG A 688 -9.25 21.04 -9.33
C ARG A 688 -7.90 21.56 -8.84
N LEU A 689 -7.92 22.48 -7.87
CA LEU A 689 -6.70 23.02 -7.27
C LEU A 689 -5.93 21.93 -6.53
N TYR A 690 -6.64 21.05 -5.81
CA TYR A 690 -6.05 19.92 -5.10
C TYR A 690 -5.23 19.02 -6.02
N TYR A 691 -5.84 18.45 -7.06
CA TYR A 691 -5.12 17.55 -7.98
C TYR A 691 -4.04 18.27 -8.78
N LYS A 692 -4.22 19.56 -9.12
CA LYS A 692 -3.17 20.40 -9.71
C LYS A 692 -1.93 20.45 -8.81
N ILE A 693 -2.12 20.58 -7.50
CA ILE A 693 -1.00 20.63 -6.54
C ILE A 693 -0.39 19.25 -6.34
N ILE A 694 -1.22 18.26 -5.97
CA ILE A 694 -0.78 16.91 -5.60
C ILE A 694 -0.08 16.18 -6.73
N HIS A 695 -0.58 16.26 -7.97
CA HIS A 695 0.06 15.59 -9.10
C HIS A 695 1.51 16.04 -9.31
N SER A 696 1.78 17.33 -9.12
CA SER A 696 3.14 17.87 -9.26
C SER A 696 4.09 17.35 -8.18
N PHE A 697 3.58 17.13 -6.96
CA PHE A 697 4.36 16.53 -5.87
C PHE A 697 4.54 15.02 -6.04
N ALA A 698 3.54 14.30 -6.56
CA ALA A 698 3.69 12.88 -6.93
C ALA A 698 4.80 12.70 -8.00
N GLN A 699 4.89 13.61 -8.98
CA GLN A 699 6.00 13.65 -9.94
C GLN A 699 7.35 13.88 -9.25
N PHE A 700 7.42 14.82 -8.29
CA PHE A 700 8.63 15.08 -7.52
C PHE A 700 9.07 13.86 -6.70
N GLN A 701 8.16 13.24 -5.95
CA GLN A 701 8.44 12.03 -5.16
C GLN A 701 8.94 10.88 -6.05
N SER A 702 8.40 10.74 -7.26
CA SER A 702 8.91 9.79 -8.25
C SER A 702 10.36 10.06 -8.64
N CYS A 703 10.71 11.33 -8.89
CA CYS A 703 12.09 11.72 -9.18
C CYS A 703 13.00 11.37 -8.00
N VAL A 704 12.59 11.67 -6.77
CA VAL A 704 13.33 11.28 -5.57
C VAL A 704 13.57 9.76 -5.56
N TYR A 705 12.52 8.96 -5.72
CA TYR A 705 12.62 7.50 -5.62
C TYR A 705 13.62 6.90 -6.62
N PHE A 706 13.48 7.24 -7.91
CA PHE A 706 14.37 6.68 -8.92
C PHE A 706 15.77 7.31 -8.90
N LEU A 707 15.94 8.56 -8.51
CA LEU A 707 17.29 9.14 -8.37
C LEU A 707 18.02 8.58 -7.14
N MET A 708 17.33 8.27 -6.05
CA MET A 708 17.93 7.56 -4.91
C MET A 708 18.37 6.15 -5.30
N ILE A 709 17.56 5.41 -6.10
CA ILE A 709 17.95 4.10 -6.65
C ILE A 709 19.18 4.23 -7.57
N LEU A 710 19.19 5.23 -8.45
CA LEU A 710 20.34 5.48 -9.32
C LEU A 710 21.60 5.80 -8.50
N ASN A 711 21.46 6.65 -7.49
CA ASN A 711 22.55 7.03 -6.58
C ASN A 711 23.09 5.83 -5.79
N SER A 712 22.22 4.93 -5.30
CA SER A 712 22.66 3.72 -4.58
C SER A 712 23.37 2.73 -5.51
N LEU A 713 22.91 2.58 -6.75
CA LEU A 713 23.59 1.74 -7.75
C LEU A 713 24.97 2.29 -8.14
N LEU A 714 25.18 3.58 -8.00
CA LEU A 714 26.45 4.25 -8.22
C LEU A 714 27.35 4.24 -6.97
N ASP A 715 27.05 3.42 -5.96
CA ASP A 715 27.81 3.36 -4.71
C ASP A 715 27.86 4.74 -4.01
N PHE A 716 26.70 5.39 -3.92
CA PHE A 716 26.43 6.60 -3.15
C PHE A 716 27.41 7.76 -3.41
N PRO A 717 27.56 8.23 -4.66
CA PRO A 717 28.45 9.35 -4.97
C PRO A 717 27.96 10.68 -4.36
N PHE A 718 26.67 10.75 -4.02
CA PHE A 718 26.06 11.79 -3.20
C PHE A 718 25.39 11.17 -1.98
N ASP A 719 25.29 11.92 -0.89
CA ASP A 719 24.53 11.47 0.29
C ASP A 719 23.06 11.24 -0.10
N GLN A 720 22.44 10.19 0.44
CA GLN A 720 21.04 9.89 0.15
C GLN A 720 20.11 10.98 0.70
N CYS A 721 19.02 11.20 -0.02
CA CYS A 721 17.98 12.14 0.39
C CYS A 721 17.13 11.51 1.49
N ARG A 722 17.23 12.03 2.72
CA ARG A 722 16.33 11.66 3.83
C ARG A 722 14.98 12.36 3.68
N ILE A 723 14.02 11.68 3.06
CA ILE A 723 12.77 12.30 2.60
C ILE A 723 11.96 12.96 3.73
N GLU A 724 12.05 12.45 4.95
CA GLU A 724 11.46 13.03 6.17
C GLU A 724 11.96 14.44 6.49
N ASN A 725 13.13 14.82 5.97
CA ASN A 725 13.69 16.15 6.14
C ASN A 725 13.38 17.10 4.97
N PHE A 726 12.81 16.59 3.87
CA PHE A 726 12.61 17.39 2.64
C PHE A 726 11.16 17.40 2.15
N TYR A 727 10.30 16.56 2.71
CA TYR A 727 8.91 16.43 2.26
C TYR A 727 7.95 16.19 3.43
N LYS A 728 7.01 17.13 3.60
CA LYS A 728 5.81 16.99 4.42
C LYS A 728 4.60 17.39 3.59
N GLY A 729 3.83 16.41 3.15
CA GLY A 729 2.75 16.59 2.18
C GLY A 729 1.72 17.64 2.57
N SER A 730 1.20 17.55 3.80
CA SER A 730 0.19 18.48 4.33
C SER A 730 0.68 19.93 4.32
N PHE A 731 1.91 20.14 4.79
CA PHE A 731 2.59 21.42 4.83
C PHE A 731 2.83 22.02 3.43
N LEU A 732 3.37 21.19 2.52
CA LEU A 732 3.63 21.58 1.14
C LEU A 732 2.35 21.99 0.41
N TYR A 733 1.25 21.25 0.63
CA TYR A 733 -0.05 21.57 0.07
C TYR A 733 -0.56 22.94 0.55
N ASN A 734 -0.57 23.15 1.87
CA ASN A 734 -1.09 24.38 2.48
C ASN A 734 -0.33 25.64 2.03
N ILE A 735 1.01 25.55 1.94
CA ILE A 735 1.82 26.65 1.41
C ILE A 735 1.46 26.93 -0.06
N CYS A 736 1.37 25.89 -0.90
CA CYS A 736 1.01 26.05 -2.30
C CYS A 736 -0.37 26.68 -2.51
N VAL A 737 -1.36 26.35 -1.67
CA VAL A 737 -2.69 26.96 -1.71
C VAL A 737 -2.61 28.46 -1.39
N GLN A 738 -1.85 28.84 -0.37
CA GLN A 738 -1.68 30.25 0.02
C GLN A 738 -0.90 31.06 -1.02
N MET A 739 -0.02 30.40 -1.78
CA MET A 739 0.71 30.99 -2.90
C MET A 739 -0.10 31.08 -4.21
N GLU A 740 -1.37 30.64 -4.28
CA GLU A 740 -2.12 30.70 -5.55
C GLU A 740 -2.32 32.14 -6.04
N ASN A 741 -2.45 33.09 -5.12
CA ASN A 741 -2.82 34.47 -5.41
C ASN A 741 -1.69 35.48 -5.14
N CYS A 742 -0.44 35.03 -4.96
CA CYS A 742 0.68 35.91 -4.70
C CYS A 742 1.97 35.41 -5.35
N ASP A 743 2.90 36.33 -5.58
CA ASP A 743 4.23 35.97 -6.04
C ASP A 743 4.94 35.10 -4.97
N PRO A 744 5.42 33.90 -5.31
CA PRO A 744 6.02 32.99 -4.33
C PRO A 744 7.25 33.58 -3.63
N GLU A 745 8.08 34.36 -4.33
CA GLU A 745 9.30 34.93 -3.77
C GLU A 745 8.96 36.03 -2.75
N ILE A 746 7.99 36.88 -3.05
CA ILE A 746 7.44 37.88 -2.12
C ILE A 746 6.78 37.19 -0.93
N PHE A 747 6.00 36.13 -1.16
CA PHE A 747 5.34 35.39 -0.08
C PHE A 747 6.36 34.82 0.91
N VAL A 748 7.40 34.13 0.44
CA VAL A 748 8.41 33.57 1.33
C VAL A 748 9.19 34.67 2.04
N SER A 749 9.73 35.64 1.28
CA SER A 749 10.65 36.64 1.82
C SER A 749 9.98 37.67 2.75
N ARG A 750 8.69 37.97 2.57
CA ARG A 750 7.97 38.96 3.39
C ARG A 750 7.00 38.35 4.38
N LYS A 751 6.33 37.24 4.05
CA LYS A 751 5.30 36.65 4.92
C LYS A 751 5.84 35.53 5.80
N LEU A 752 6.66 34.63 5.25
CA LEU A 752 7.22 33.52 6.03
C LEU A 752 8.48 33.92 6.80
N PHE A 753 9.42 34.62 6.16
CA PHE A 753 10.72 35.01 6.73
C PHE A 753 10.91 36.53 6.83
N GLY A 754 9.82 37.32 6.76
CA GLY A 754 9.90 38.79 6.74
C GLY A 754 10.50 39.41 7.99
N ASN A 755 10.37 38.75 9.14
CA ASN A 755 10.92 39.18 10.43
C ASN A 755 12.09 38.29 10.87
N SER A 756 12.76 37.62 9.94
CA SER A 756 13.78 36.61 10.20
C SER A 756 14.94 36.74 9.20
N ASP A 757 15.76 37.78 9.37
CA ASP A 757 16.78 38.18 8.40
C ASP A 757 17.79 37.07 8.12
N SER A 758 18.24 36.34 9.15
CA SER A 758 19.20 35.26 8.98
C SER A 758 18.64 34.11 8.13
N LEU A 759 17.37 33.74 8.33
CA LEU A 759 16.69 32.72 7.51
C LEU A 759 16.40 33.23 6.09
N ASN A 760 16.10 34.51 5.94
CA ASN A 760 15.88 35.13 4.63
C ASN A 760 17.18 35.13 3.81
N ASN A 761 18.35 35.31 4.45
CA ASN A 761 19.65 35.20 3.81
C ASN A 761 19.94 33.77 3.33
N VAL A 762 19.66 32.75 4.16
CA VAL A 762 19.74 31.34 3.76
C VAL A 762 18.86 31.08 2.55
N TYR A 763 17.58 31.45 2.64
CA TYR A 763 16.62 31.29 1.55
C TYR A 763 17.08 31.95 0.24
N LYS A 764 17.46 33.23 0.27
CA LYS A 764 17.94 33.96 -0.91
C LYS A 764 19.20 33.33 -1.51
N SER A 765 20.12 32.84 -0.67
CA SER A 765 21.34 32.18 -1.14
C SER A 765 21.05 30.87 -1.88
N ILE A 766 20.07 30.09 -1.41
CA ILE A 766 19.61 28.86 -2.08
C ILE A 766 18.94 29.20 -3.42
N ILE A 767 18.04 30.20 -3.45
CA ILE A 767 17.37 30.62 -4.69
C ILE A 767 18.37 31.12 -5.73
N ASN A 768 19.33 31.94 -5.31
CA ASN A 768 20.40 32.43 -6.19
C ASN A 768 21.22 31.28 -6.77
N LEU A 769 21.61 30.32 -5.94
CA LEU A 769 22.34 29.15 -6.41
C LEU A 769 21.51 28.34 -7.43
N ILE A 770 20.25 28.06 -7.14
CA ILE A 770 19.42 27.29 -8.07
C ILE A 770 19.26 28.07 -9.39
N ASN A 771 19.07 29.39 -9.35
CA ASN A 771 19.02 30.22 -10.55
C ASN A 771 20.30 30.13 -11.40
N ILE A 772 21.47 29.99 -10.77
CA ILE A 772 22.76 29.76 -11.45
C ILE A 772 22.84 28.35 -12.04
N LEU A 773 22.34 27.34 -11.33
CA LEU A 773 22.41 25.94 -11.73
C LEU A 773 21.36 25.56 -12.79
N LEU A 774 20.29 26.34 -12.94
CA LEU A 774 19.27 26.08 -13.95
C LEU A 774 19.88 26.10 -15.35
N PRO A 775 19.70 25.03 -16.15
CA PRO A 775 20.24 24.98 -17.50
C PRO A 775 19.61 26.07 -18.38
N VAL A 776 20.44 26.75 -19.18
CA VAL A 776 19.98 27.77 -20.13
C VAL A 776 18.95 27.15 -21.08
N PRO A 777 17.78 27.79 -21.30
CA PRO A 777 16.77 27.28 -22.22
C PRO A 777 17.38 27.06 -23.61
N LYS A 778 17.40 25.81 -24.09
CA LYS A 778 17.70 25.56 -25.50
C LYS A 778 16.58 26.21 -26.31
N LYS A 779 16.90 27.21 -27.14
CA LYS A 779 15.96 27.77 -28.13
C LYS A 779 15.34 26.59 -28.88
N ARG A 780 14.01 26.44 -28.82
CA ARG A 780 13.29 25.43 -29.61
C ARG A 780 13.63 25.69 -31.07
N ALA A 781 14.28 24.75 -31.73
CA ALA A 781 14.31 24.73 -33.20
C ALA A 781 12.86 24.63 -33.66
N THR A 782 12.38 25.65 -34.35
CA THR A 782 11.11 25.62 -35.08
C THR A 782 11.13 24.43 -36.02
N ALA A 783 10.29 23.43 -35.74
CA ALA A 783 10.03 22.35 -36.67
C ALA A 783 9.29 22.94 -37.88
N THR A 784 10.03 23.22 -38.96
CA THR A 784 9.44 23.37 -40.29
C THR A 784 8.77 22.05 -40.66
N GLN A 785 7.44 22.06 -40.70
CA GLN A 785 6.65 20.98 -41.30
C GLN A 785 6.97 20.94 -42.80
N SER A 786 7.80 19.97 -43.21
CA SER A 786 7.93 19.59 -44.61
C SER A 786 6.79 18.62 -44.94
N THR A 787 5.80 19.09 -45.69
CA THR A 787 4.78 18.26 -46.34
C THR A 787 5.44 17.42 -47.44
N SER A 788 5.60 16.12 -47.23
CA SER A 788 5.93 15.17 -48.30
C SER A 788 4.65 14.45 -48.74
N ASN A 789 4.20 14.79 -49.95
CA ASN A 789 3.17 14.11 -50.71
C ASN A 789 3.50 12.61 -50.88
N CYS A 790 2.54 11.74 -50.60
CA CYS A 790 2.48 10.42 -51.22
C CYS A 790 1.03 10.16 -51.65
N SER A 791 0.85 10.08 -52.95
CA SER A 791 -0.40 9.97 -53.70
C SER A 791 -0.78 8.50 -53.95
N LYS A 792 -2.10 8.23 -53.97
CA LYS A 792 -2.89 7.32 -54.88
C LYS A 792 -4.16 6.77 -54.16
N PRO A 793 -5.23 6.38 -54.88
CA PRO A 793 -6.25 7.26 -55.47
C PRO A 793 -7.67 6.96 -54.91
N LYS A 794 -8.60 7.92 -55.09
CA LYS A 794 -10.02 7.79 -54.76
C LYS A 794 -10.80 7.03 -55.85
N GLY A 795 -11.67 6.11 -55.45
CA GLY A 795 -12.88 5.68 -56.17
C GLY A 795 -14.04 5.72 -55.17
N ILE A 796 -14.88 6.76 -55.18
CA ILE A 796 -16.17 6.83 -55.89
C ILE A 796 -17.12 5.72 -55.43
N ILE A 797 -18.09 6.08 -54.58
CA ILE A 797 -19.47 5.57 -54.58
C ILE A 797 -20.29 6.37 -53.54
N PHE A 798 -21.34 7.04 -54.04
CA PHE A 798 -22.52 7.58 -53.36
C PHE A 798 -22.49 8.93 -52.65
N ILE A 799 -22.45 10.00 -53.46
CA ILE A 799 -23.43 11.10 -53.37
C ILE A 799 -24.00 11.30 -54.79
N ILE A 800 -24.97 10.47 -55.16
CA ILE A 800 -25.87 10.69 -56.31
C ILE A 800 -27.26 10.19 -55.91
N ILE A 801 -27.97 10.94 -55.06
CA ILE A 801 -29.45 10.93 -54.98
C ILE A 801 -29.95 12.35 -54.64
N HIS A 802 -29.49 13.38 -55.35
CA HIS A 802 -30.20 14.66 -55.25
C HIS A 802 -30.28 15.55 -56.48
N LEU A 803 -29.78 15.13 -57.65
CA LEU A 803 -29.87 15.94 -58.86
C LEU A 803 -30.17 15.11 -60.12
N ILE A 804 -31.12 14.18 -60.02
CA ILE A 804 -32.07 13.89 -61.10
C ILE A 804 -33.45 14.31 -60.58
N LEU A 805 -33.58 15.61 -60.41
CA LEU A 805 -34.86 16.34 -60.42
C LEU A 805 -34.78 17.52 -61.41
N PHE A 806 -33.85 17.47 -62.37
CA PHE A 806 -33.81 18.39 -63.51
C PHE A 806 -33.17 17.70 -64.73
N LYS A 807 -34.06 17.25 -65.63
CA LYS A 807 -33.85 16.75 -67.00
C LYS A 807 -33.19 15.39 -67.20
#